data_AF-A0A0F0GLA9-F1
#
_entry.id   AF-A0A0F0GLA9-F1
#
_cell.length_a   1.000
_cell.length_b   1.000
_cell.length_c   1.000
_cell.angle_alpha   90.00
_cell.angle_beta   90.00
_cell.angle_gamma   90.00
#
_symmetry.space_group_name_H-M   'P 1'
#
loop_
_entity.id
_entity.type
_entity.pdbx_description
1 polymer ?
#
loop_
_entity_poly.entity_id
_entity_poly.type
_entity_poly.pdbx_seq_one_letter_code
_entity_poly.pdbx_strand_id
1 'polypeptide(L)'
;MAITFAVTEVMLTTGLKLAPPANGMTLFIGSNNSGKSLLLRELNQHVNQPGGPGGAPSRWIQHALPQPGGTAEDFMAWLDARGYGHRDPTAGEQYTDPDGGTVLKGTVPHMWQSVARSALPPFLKQDLWTDNRLEVEADAPRLVELRAPRSKLQYLYANRDKEKDFSALVYQAFGEHVSVDRYAESIRLVVGRPHPDLRDALPGEAREVAAAYRGLPSVSDQGDGFRSFVQILLQVMVRPAPLVIIDEPEAFLHPPQARLLGRLLAGIEEQTQLFVATHSADFLAGVLEAEKARPVSIVRLDRSSGRRPAARLLNPDTVQDLLRTPLLRYSNLSSGLFHDRVVLCEGASDCQFYAASFDASRDAAAPHDNILFLHTSGKPPLADTARRLRQCGIPTAVIADFDYLRDSLVKAVKVFDGVTARLDADTKCLNEDATGSRLEASVGGFKAEMIELLKGGKTSDALPEQVLTKLTALAKGSSRWDALKNYGLGTLKGDPRSAAKRLLQAAADHGLFVVPCGELESWVPDVPRGKKAEWSRKVFAEGWYAKPSSELKAFCDSIRAYLKHGVADPTRTGAQALKVTSRLDHAHAVVINSSDDPLTAVRVIRATYTDQGRHRIQPLWDTPESKTCGDLGPGEEFSVPLTLLSDGYGYEGFLPREATDQALTVHFRDQAGLWWERIGDGHPAPLPSGPSAPDPAPE
;
A
#
# COMPACT_ATOMS: atom_id res chain seq x y z
N MET A 1 22.37 35.71 5.33
CA MET A 1 22.41 34.24 5.52
C MET A 1 21.21 33.63 4.80
N ALA A 2 21.14 32.31 4.62
CA ALA A 2 19.95 31.67 4.07
C ALA A 2 18.89 31.59 5.17
N ILE A 3 17.70 32.17 4.94
CA ILE A 3 16.53 31.87 5.76
C ILE A 3 16.12 30.42 5.53
N THR A 4 15.49 29.82 6.53
CA THR A 4 14.75 28.57 6.37
C THR A 4 13.31 28.79 6.79
N PHE A 5 12.37 28.16 6.10
CA PHE A 5 10.98 28.11 6.56
C PHE A 5 10.46 26.74 6.19
N ALA A 6 10.12 25.96 7.21
CA ALA A 6 9.71 24.57 7.05
C ALA A 6 8.64 24.21 8.07
N VAL A 7 7.80 23.25 7.69
CA VAL A 7 6.94 22.54 8.62
C VAL A 7 7.78 21.44 9.25
N THR A 8 8.04 21.56 10.56
CA THR A 8 8.89 20.62 11.31
C THR A 8 8.10 19.44 11.87
N GLU A 9 6.79 19.61 12.04
CA GLU A 9 5.89 18.60 12.58
C GLU A 9 4.51 18.69 11.93
N VAL A 10 3.94 17.54 11.61
CA VAL A 10 2.53 17.39 11.25
C VAL A 10 1.94 16.27 12.11
N MET A 11 0.91 16.59 12.90
CA MET A 11 0.15 15.59 13.64
C MET A 11 -1.12 15.25 12.88
N LEU A 12 -1.28 13.98 12.52
CA LEU A 12 -2.50 13.50 11.87
C LEU A 12 -3.58 13.16 12.90
N THR A 13 -4.84 13.28 12.51
CA THR A 13 -6.00 12.83 13.31
C THR A 13 -5.97 11.33 13.62
N THR A 14 -5.17 10.57 12.88
CA THR A 14 -4.90 9.14 13.13
C THR A 14 -3.96 8.88 14.32
N GLY A 15 -3.39 9.93 14.92
CA GLY A 15 -2.34 9.86 15.95
C GLY A 15 -0.92 9.68 15.40
N LEU A 16 -0.75 9.67 14.07
CA LEU A 16 0.57 9.57 13.46
C LEU A 16 1.26 10.94 13.48
N LYS A 17 2.40 11.01 14.17
CA LYS A 17 3.29 12.17 14.16
C LYS A 17 4.29 12.05 13.02
N LEU A 18 4.27 13.00 12.09
CA LEU A 18 5.22 13.11 10.99
C LEU A 18 6.24 14.20 11.31
N ALA A 19 7.51 13.93 10.98
CA ALA A 19 8.60 14.91 11.00
C ALA A 19 9.10 15.11 9.56
N PRO A 20 8.49 16.03 8.78
CA PRO A 20 8.88 16.26 7.40
C PRO A 20 10.32 16.78 7.33
N PRO A 21 11.14 16.30 6.38
CA PRO A 21 12.50 16.81 6.21
C PRO A 21 12.49 18.28 5.75
N ALA A 22 13.24 19.15 6.42
CA ALA A 22 13.20 20.60 6.19
C ALA A 22 13.67 21.04 4.78
N ASN A 23 14.53 20.27 4.12
CA ASN A 23 14.95 20.44 2.73
C ASN A 23 14.70 19.18 1.90
N GLY A 24 13.67 18.43 2.27
CA GLY A 24 13.34 17.17 1.63
C GLY A 24 11.97 17.22 0.97
N MET A 25 11.44 16.03 0.71
CA MET A 25 10.16 15.84 0.08
C MET A 25 9.33 14.84 0.87
N THR A 26 8.11 15.23 1.22
CA THR A 26 7.11 14.35 1.82
C THR A 26 6.07 14.01 0.77
N LEU A 27 5.98 12.73 0.44
CA LEU A 27 5.03 12.17 -0.53
C LEU A 27 3.83 11.58 0.18
N PHE A 28 2.63 11.99 -0.20
CA PHE A 28 1.38 11.37 0.21
C PHE A 28 0.85 10.51 -0.94
N ILE A 29 0.82 9.20 -0.72
CA ILE A 29 0.40 8.21 -1.71
C ILE A 29 -0.85 7.45 -1.23
N GLY A 30 -1.50 6.75 -2.14
CA GLY A 30 -2.65 5.90 -1.83
C GLY A 30 -3.65 5.91 -2.97
N SER A 31 -4.73 5.15 -2.79
CA SER A 31 -5.78 4.98 -3.79
C SER A 31 -6.52 6.28 -4.14
N ASN A 32 -7.29 6.22 -5.22
CA ASN A 32 -8.21 7.30 -5.56
C ASN A 32 -9.20 7.53 -4.41
N ASN A 33 -9.47 8.80 -4.09
CA ASN A 33 -10.31 9.21 -2.97
C ASN A 33 -9.78 8.82 -1.56
N SER A 34 -8.49 8.43 -1.43
CA SER A 34 -7.86 8.25 -0.11
C SER A 34 -7.69 9.57 0.66
N GLY A 35 -7.94 10.73 0.05
CA GLY A 35 -7.94 12.04 0.70
C GLY A 35 -6.61 12.80 0.62
N LYS A 36 -5.72 12.44 -0.31
CA LYS A 36 -4.41 13.09 -0.54
C LYS A 36 -4.52 14.61 -0.73
N SER A 37 -5.32 15.05 -1.70
CA SER A 37 -5.52 16.47 -2.00
C SER A 37 -6.19 17.21 -0.83
N LEU A 38 -7.10 16.57 -0.10
CA LEU A 38 -7.70 17.15 1.10
C LEU A 38 -6.65 17.35 2.21
N LEU A 39 -5.78 16.36 2.42
CA LEU A 39 -4.69 16.47 3.39
C LEU A 39 -3.76 17.64 3.03
N LEU A 40 -3.39 17.81 1.76
CA LEU A 40 -2.59 18.96 1.33
C LEU A 40 -3.30 20.29 1.54
N ARG A 41 -4.62 20.36 1.29
CA ARG A 41 -5.42 21.57 1.55
C ARG A 41 -5.49 21.90 3.03
N GLU A 42 -5.68 20.90 3.89
CA GLU A 42 -5.63 21.08 5.35
C GLU A 42 -4.23 21.52 5.81
N LEU A 43 -3.16 20.96 5.22
CA LEU A 43 -1.79 21.36 5.52
C LEU A 43 -1.59 22.84 5.15
N ASN A 44 -2.04 23.22 3.96
CA ASN A 44 -1.98 24.60 3.49
C ASN A 44 -2.71 25.57 4.43
N GLN A 45 -3.89 25.17 4.94
CA GLN A 45 -4.65 25.95 5.92
C GLN A 45 -3.89 26.10 7.24
N HIS A 46 -3.32 25.02 7.79
CA HIS A 46 -2.55 25.07 9.04
C HIS A 46 -1.25 25.87 8.91
N VAL A 47 -0.63 25.88 7.73
CA VAL A 47 0.54 26.74 7.46
C VAL A 47 0.16 28.22 7.43
N ASN A 48 -0.99 28.56 6.85
CA ASN A 48 -1.48 29.94 6.76
C ASN A 48 -2.13 30.45 8.05
N GLN A 49 -2.71 29.57 8.86
CA GLN A 49 -3.45 29.90 10.10
C GLN A 49 -3.33 28.75 11.13
N PRO A 50 -2.22 28.64 11.88
CA PRO A 50 -2.08 27.63 12.92
C PRO A 50 -3.07 27.89 14.06
N GLY A 51 -3.97 26.92 14.28
CA GLY A 51 -5.09 27.01 15.22
C GLY A 51 -6.47 27.25 14.59
N GLY A 52 -6.52 27.39 13.26
CA GLY A 52 -7.74 27.31 12.43
C GLY A 52 -8.61 28.59 12.35
N PRO A 53 -9.24 28.85 11.19
CA PRO A 53 -10.46 29.65 11.11
C PRO A 53 -11.63 28.81 11.64
N GLY A 54 -12.46 29.36 12.52
CA GLY A 54 -13.55 28.64 13.21
C GLY A 54 -14.70 28.14 12.33
N GLY A 55 -14.45 27.22 11.38
CA GLY A 55 -15.47 26.79 10.40
C GLY A 55 -15.65 25.28 10.18
N ALA A 56 -14.62 24.44 10.27
CA ALA A 56 -14.79 22.99 10.09
C ALA A 56 -13.68 22.16 10.77
N PRO A 57 -14.00 20.99 11.36
CA PRO A 57 -12.99 20.09 11.88
C PRO A 57 -12.15 19.49 10.74
N SER A 58 -10.83 19.62 10.82
CA SER A 58 -9.87 18.94 9.93
C SER A 58 -10.06 17.43 10.00
N ARG A 59 -10.08 16.76 8.85
CA ARG A 59 -10.27 15.31 8.75
C ARG A 59 -8.96 14.55 8.88
N TRP A 60 -7.86 15.11 8.38
CA TRP A 60 -6.54 14.48 8.34
C TRP A 60 -5.53 15.10 9.28
N ILE A 61 -5.48 16.42 9.40
CA ILE A 61 -4.43 17.11 10.18
C ILE A 61 -5.00 17.73 11.45
N GLN A 62 -4.50 17.28 12.59
CA GLN A 62 -4.81 17.87 13.88
C GLN A 62 -4.10 19.23 14.04
N HIS A 63 -2.79 19.27 13.75
CA HIS A 63 -2.00 20.49 13.71
C HIS A 63 -0.75 20.32 12.84
N ALA A 64 -0.24 21.43 12.31
CA ALA A 64 1.08 21.51 11.69
C ALA A 64 1.87 22.67 12.30
N LEU A 65 3.18 22.51 12.46
CA LEU A 65 4.06 23.50 13.07
C LEU A 65 4.99 24.11 12.00
N PRO A 66 4.57 25.21 11.33
CA PRO A 66 5.48 25.99 10.51
C PRO A 66 6.47 26.74 11.41
N GLN A 67 7.76 26.58 11.16
CA GLN A 67 8.81 27.28 11.90
C GLN A 67 9.68 28.12 10.96
N PRO A 68 9.74 29.45 11.17
CA PRO A 68 10.77 30.27 10.53
C PRO A 68 12.12 30.04 11.18
N GLY A 69 13.15 29.97 10.37
CA GLY A 69 14.55 29.94 10.77
C GLY A 69 15.32 31.14 10.21
N GLY A 70 16.24 31.66 11.01
CA GLY A 70 16.94 32.91 10.74
C GLY A 70 16.26 34.13 11.38
N THR A 71 16.89 35.29 11.24
CA THR A 71 16.41 36.55 11.81
C THR A 71 15.49 37.30 10.82
N ALA A 72 14.74 38.30 11.31
CA ALA A 72 13.97 39.18 10.43
C ALA A 72 14.87 39.96 9.46
N GLU A 73 16.10 40.28 9.87
CA GLU A 73 17.10 40.92 9.02
C GLU A 73 17.55 39.99 7.89
N ASP A 74 17.79 38.71 8.20
CA ASP A 74 18.08 37.69 7.18
C ASP A 74 16.93 37.55 6.17
N PHE A 75 15.68 37.59 6.65
CA PHE A 75 14.50 37.53 5.79
C PHE A 75 14.37 38.75 4.88
N MET A 76 14.55 39.95 5.41
CA MET A 76 14.56 41.17 4.60
C MET A 76 15.69 41.15 3.56
N ALA A 77 16.89 40.74 3.96
CA ALA A 77 18.01 40.58 3.04
C ALA A 77 17.72 39.53 1.95
N TRP A 78 17.03 38.44 2.31
CA TRP A 78 16.58 37.43 1.35
C TRP A 78 15.54 37.97 0.36
N LEU A 79 14.60 38.80 0.83
CA LEU A 79 13.61 39.46 -0.03
C LEU A 79 14.27 40.44 -1.00
N ASP A 80 15.17 41.29 -0.50
CA ASP A 80 15.92 42.26 -1.30
C ASP A 80 16.78 41.56 -2.36
N ALA A 81 17.51 40.51 -1.98
CA ALA A 81 18.33 39.72 -2.91
C ALA A 81 17.53 39.03 -4.02
N ARG A 82 16.21 38.84 -3.83
CA ARG A 82 15.30 38.22 -4.79
C ARG A 82 14.45 39.21 -5.58
N GLY A 83 14.60 40.51 -5.31
CA GLY A 83 13.93 41.59 -6.05
C GLY A 83 12.49 41.86 -5.63
N TYR A 84 12.07 41.42 -4.45
CA TYR A 84 10.72 41.70 -3.94
C TYR A 84 10.57 43.14 -3.43
N GLY A 85 11.67 43.80 -3.08
CA GLY A 85 11.69 45.16 -2.56
C GLY A 85 11.50 46.23 -3.64
N HIS A 86 10.68 47.23 -3.35
CA HIS A 86 10.55 48.45 -4.15
C HIS A 86 10.15 49.64 -3.27
N ARG A 87 10.21 50.85 -3.84
CA ARG A 87 9.76 52.07 -3.17
C ARG A 87 8.50 52.60 -3.85
N ASP A 88 7.42 52.69 -3.09
CA ASP A 88 6.21 53.37 -3.49
C ASP A 88 6.32 54.88 -3.19
N PRO A 89 5.92 55.78 -4.12
CA PRO A 89 6.00 57.23 -3.91
C PRO A 89 5.18 57.74 -2.71
N THR A 90 4.09 57.06 -2.37
CA THR A 90 3.14 57.48 -1.32
C THR A 90 3.35 56.75 -0.01
N ALA A 91 3.64 55.45 -0.08
CA ALA A 91 3.64 54.57 1.07
C ALA A 91 5.05 54.08 1.49
N GLY A 92 6.11 54.52 0.81
CA GLY A 92 7.49 54.29 1.20
C GLY A 92 8.06 52.94 0.75
N GLU A 93 9.04 52.40 1.48
CA GLU A 93 9.67 51.13 1.14
C GLU A 93 8.75 49.92 1.44
N GLN A 94 8.54 49.09 0.42
CA GLN A 94 7.60 47.98 0.45
C GLN A 94 8.17 46.73 -0.23
N TYR A 95 7.64 45.58 0.15
CA TYR A 95 7.80 44.32 -0.56
C TYR A 95 6.49 43.97 -1.28
N THR A 96 6.58 43.48 -2.50
CA THR A 96 5.44 42.90 -3.23
C THR A 96 5.60 41.39 -3.30
N ASP A 97 4.59 40.65 -2.86
CA ASP A 97 4.57 39.19 -2.95
C ASP A 97 4.21 38.69 -4.37
N PRO A 98 4.37 37.40 -4.67
CA PRO A 98 4.01 36.83 -5.98
C PRO A 98 2.53 37.01 -6.37
N ASP A 99 1.63 37.14 -5.40
CA ASP A 99 0.19 37.31 -5.60
C ASP A 99 -0.20 38.79 -5.80
N GLY A 100 0.77 39.71 -5.73
CA GLY A 100 0.57 41.15 -5.89
C GLY A 100 0.23 41.89 -4.60
N GLY A 101 0.21 41.21 -3.46
CA GLY A 101 0.07 41.82 -2.13
C GLY A 101 1.30 42.63 -1.74
N THR A 102 1.11 43.66 -0.91
CA THR A 102 2.18 44.58 -0.50
C THR A 102 2.35 44.63 1.00
N VAL A 103 3.61 44.60 1.47
CA VAL A 103 3.97 44.70 2.89
C VAL A 103 4.99 45.83 3.09
N LEU A 104 4.74 46.72 4.06
CA LEU A 104 5.68 47.79 4.42
C LEU A 104 6.96 47.20 5.04
N LYS A 105 8.12 47.61 4.53
CA LYS A 105 9.43 47.08 4.97
C LYS A 105 9.64 47.20 6.48
N GLY A 106 9.24 48.33 7.08
CA GLY A 106 9.35 48.56 8.52
C GLY A 106 8.45 47.67 9.39
N THR A 107 7.43 47.01 8.83
CA THR A 107 6.52 46.12 9.58
C THR A 107 7.01 44.67 9.61
N VAL A 108 7.95 44.30 8.74
CA VAL A 108 8.46 42.93 8.60
C VAL A 108 9.06 42.36 9.90
N PRO A 109 9.87 43.10 10.69
CA PRO A 109 10.41 42.56 11.95
C PRO A 109 9.33 42.15 12.95
N HIS A 110 8.23 42.90 13.04
CA HIS A 110 7.10 42.54 13.88
C HIS A 110 6.35 41.32 13.31
N MET A 111 6.11 41.29 12.00
CA MET A 111 5.44 40.16 11.34
C MET A 111 6.24 38.87 11.46
N TRP A 112 7.58 38.93 11.44
CA TRP A 112 8.46 37.78 11.60
C TRP A 112 8.34 37.08 12.96
N GLN A 113 7.93 37.79 14.01
CA GLN A 113 7.66 37.17 15.32
C GLN A 113 6.40 36.29 15.31
N SER A 114 5.52 36.47 14.31
CA SER A 114 4.25 35.76 14.17
C SER A 114 3.97 35.40 12.71
N VAL A 115 4.97 34.85 12.01
CA VAL A 115 4.94 34.59 10.54
C VAL A 115 3.62 33.98 10.08
N ALA A 116 3.18 32.91 10.74
CA ALA A 116 2.01 32.16 10.35
C ALA A 116 0.66 32.86 10.63
N ARG A 117 0.65 34.05 11.23
CA ARG A 117 -0.53 34.92 11.42
C ARG A 117 -0.35 36.29 10.76
N SER A 118 0.63 36.41 9.87
CA SER A 118 1.03 37.67 9.23
C SER A 118 0.76 37.64 7.72
N ALA A 119 1.14 38.72 7.02
CA ALA A 119 1.10 38.81 5.55
C ALA A 119 2.35 38.22 4.87
N LEU A 120 3.21 37.51 5.60
CA LEU A 120 4.46 36.93 5.07
C LEU A 120 4.34 35.55 4.37
N PRO A 121 3.34 34.69 4.63
CA PRO A 121 3.25 33.37 3.98
C PRO A 121 3.35 33.36 2.45
N PRO A 122 2.77 34.31 1.68
CA PRO A 122 2.92 34.35 0.22
C PRO A 122 4.37 34.43 -0.29
N PHE A 123 5.31 34.95 0.51
CA PHE A 123 6.74 34.94 0.16
C PHE A 123 7.43 33.60 0.44
N LEU A 124 6.91 32.86 1.41
CA LEU A 124 7.55 31.68 2.01
C LEU A 124 7.00 30.36 1.45
N LYS A 125 5.84 30.42 0.78
CA LYS A 125 5.09 29.25 0.37
C LYS A 125 4.51 29.41 -1.04
N GLN A 126 4.59 28.36 -1.84
CA GLN A 126 3.90 28.23 -3.12
C GLN A 126 2.98 27.01 -3.10
N ASP A 127 1.78 27.11 -3.65
CA ASP A 127 0.89 25.97 -3.88
C ASP A 127 0.57 25.78 -5.38
N LEU A 128 0.62 24.53 -5.81
CA LEU A 128 0.42 24.08 -7.19
C LEU A 128 -0.66 22.99 -7.20
N TRP A 129 -1.91 23.44 -7.18
CA TRP A 129 -3.09 22.61 -7.33
C TRP A 129 -3.26 22.20 -8.79
N THR A 130 -4.06 21.17 -9.05
CA THR A 130 -4.28 20.69 -10.43
C THR A 130 -4.95 21.74 -11.33
N ASP A 131 -5.82 22.58 -10.76
CA ASP A 131 -6.55 23.64 -11.48
C ASP A 131 -5.66 24.86 -11.77
N ASN A 132 -5.03 25.44 -10.74
CA ASN A 132 -4.23 26.66 -10.92
C ASN A 132 -2.92 26.42 -11.70
N ARG A 133 -2.39 25.19 -11.71
CA ARG A 133 -1.15 24.85 -12.40
C ARG A 133 -1.27 24.85 -13.93
N LEU A 134 -2.49 24.68 -14.46
CA LEU A 134 -2.73 24.75 -15.90
C LEU A 134 -2.63 26.18 -16.44
N GLU A 135 -2.80 27.18 -15.57
CA GLU A 135 -2.56 28.59 -15.86
C GLU A 135 -1.06 28.89 -15.77
N VAL A 136 -0.33 28.48 -16.80
CA VAL A 136 1.12 28.69 -16.88
C VAL A 136 1.46 30.18 -16.91
N GLU A 137 2.46 30.60 -16.12
CA GLU A 137 3.03 31.94 -16.19
C GLU A 137 3.86 32.09 -17.47
N ALA A 138 3.20 32.38 -18.60
CA ALA A 138 3.86 32.55 -19.90
C ALA A 138 4.01 34.00 -20.34
N ASP A 139 3.33 34.96 -19.70
CA ASP A 139 3.38 36.37 -20.06
C ASP A 139 3.73 37.24 -18.83
N ALA A 140 4.57 38.25 -19.04
CA ALA A 140 4.88 39.24 -18.01
C ALA A 140 5.07 40.64 -18.62
N PRO A 141 4.75 41.71 -17.86
CA PRO A 141 5.09 43.06 -18.28
C PRO A 141 6.59 43.21 -18.54
N ARG A 142 6.96 44.10 -19.47
CA ARG A 142 8.37 44.37 -19.77
C ARG A 142 9.10 44.85 -18.52
N LEU A 143 10.34 44.40 -18.38
CA LEU A 143 11.23 44.88 -17.32
C LEU A 143 11.64 46.33 -17.65
N VAL A 144 11.29 47.26 -16.78
CA VAL A 144 11.77 48.65 -16.86
C VAL A 144 13.23 48.67 -16.42
N GLU A 145 14.10 49.30 -17.23
CA GLU A 145 15.54 49.42 -16.93
C GLU A 145 15.78 49.92 -15.50
N LEU A 146 16.78 49.34 -14.83
CA LEU A 146 17.18 49.62 -13.44
C LEU A 146 16.23 49.12 -12.34
N ARG A 147 15.12 48.44 -12.66
CA ARG A 147 14.27 47.79 -11.65
C ARG A 147 14.58 46.30 -11.49
N ALA A 148 14.47 45.79 -10.27
CA ALA A 148 14.63 44.37 -10.00
C ALA A 148 13.45 43.56 -10.62
N PRO A 149 13.71 42.32 -11.08
CA PRO A 149 12.67 41.43 -11.58
C PRO A 149 11.59 41.14 -10.53
N ARG A 150 10.32 41.38 -10.88
CA ARG A 150 9.17 41.12 -10.00
C ARG A 150 8.58 39.74 -10.24
N SER A 151 8.42 39.33 -11.49
CA SER A 151 7.94 37.98 -11.85
C SER A 151 9.09 36.99 -12.09
N LYS A 152 8.77 35.69 -12.08
CA LYS A 152 9.75 34.63 -12.41
C LYS A 152 10.22 34.71 -13.86
N LEU A 153 9.33 35.06 -14.79
CA LEU A 153 9.70 35.33 -16.19
C LEU A 153 10.65 36.53 -16.33
N GLN A 154 10.42 37.62 -15.60
CA GLN A 154 11.36 38.75 -15.57
C GLN A 154 12.73 38.33 -15.01
N TYR A 155 12.75 37.38 -14.08
CA TYR A 155 14.00 36.84 -13.54
C TYR A 155 14.75 36.03 -14.61
N LEU A 156 14.06 35.15 -15.34
CA LEU A 156 14.64 34.44 -16.49
C LEU A 156 15.10 35.40 -17.60
N TYR A 157 14.33 36.46 -17.86
CA TYR A 157 14.72 37.52 -18.79
C TYR A 157 16.09 38.11 -18.41
N ALA A 158 16.29 38.42 -17.12
CA ALA A 158 17.52 39.01 -16.60
C ALA A 158 18.68 38.01 -16.44
N ASN A 159 18.38 36.73 -16.16
CA ASN A 159 19.37 35.69 -15.90
C ASN A 159 19.36 34.59 -16.98
N ARG A 160 20.22 34.77 -17.98
CA ARG A 160 20.34 33.87 -19.14
C ARG A 160 20.87 32.48 -18.80
N ASP A 161 21.72 32.36 -17.78
CA ASP A 161 22.22 31.05 -17.34
C ASP A 161 21.10 30.23 -16.73
N LYS A 162 20.27 30.85 -15.87
CA LYS A 162 19.08 30.20 -15.32
C LYS A 162 18.03 29.86 -16.37
N GLU A 163 17.84 30.70 -17.39
CA GLU A 163 17.01 30.36 -18.55
C GLU A 163 17.55 29.15 -19.29
N LYS A 164 18.87 29.08 -19.53
CA LYS A 164 19.52 27.96 -20.20
C LYS A 164 19.34 26.65 -19.44
N ASP A 165 19.54 26.67 -18.12
CA ASP A 165 19.35 25.52 -17.24
C ASP A 165 17.89 25.04 -17.25
N PHE A 166 16.95 25.98 -17.11
CA PHE A 166 15.51 25.71 -17.19
C PHE A 166 15.12 25.10 -18.54
N SER A 167 15.57 25.71 -19.63
CA SER A 167 15.31 25.27 -21.00
C SER A 167 15.91 23.90 -21.32
N ALA A 168 17.04 23.54 -20.68
CA ALA A 168 17.66 22.22 -20.84
C ALA A 168 16.81 21.11 -20.20
N LEU A 169 16.18 21.37 -19.04
CA LEU A 169 15.31 20.38 -18.40
C LEU A 169 13.99 20.18 -19.16
N VAL A 170 13.43 21.24 -19.73
CA VAL A 170 12.24 21.11 -20.59
C VAL A 170 12.57 20.32 -21.86
N TYR A 171 13.74 20.59 -22.47
CA TYR A 171 14.22 19.83 -23.62
C TYR A 171 14.41 18.34 -23.31
N GLN A 172 14.92 18.00 -22.13
CA GLN A 172 15.04 16.61 -21.71
C GLN A 172 13.70 15.87 -21.67
N ALA A 173 12.60 16.56 -21.38
CA ALA A 173 11.27 15.97 -21.25
C ALA A 173 10.47 15.91 -22.56
N PHE A 174 10.60 16.93 -23.41
CA PHE A 174 9.75 17.09 -24.60
C PHE A 174 10.53 17.17 -25.93
N GLY A 175 11.86 17.20 -25.89
CA GLY A 175 12.69 17.42 -27.08
C GLY A 175 12.62 18.85 -27.63
N GLU A 176 11.92 19.74 -26.93
CA GLU A 176 11.70 21.13 -27.32
C GLU A 176 12.31 22.06 -26.27
N HIS A 177 13.01 23.09 -26.73
CA HIS A 177 13.48 24.13 -25.83
C HIS A 177 12.35 25.08 -25.47
N VAL A 178 12.49 25.79 -24.35
CA VAL A 178 11.71 27.01 -24.07
C VAL A 178 12.66 28.19 -23.98
N SER A 179 12.20 29.36 -24.42
CA SER A 179 12.99 30.59 -24.43
C SER A 179 12.14 31.77 -24.02
N VAL A 180 12.77 32.79 -23.44
CA VAL A 180 12.15 34.06 -23.13
C VAL A 180 12.27 34.99 -24.34
N ASP A 181 11.14 35.36 -24.94
CA ASP A 181 11.05 36.41 -25.96
C ASP A 181 11.29 37.76 -25.30
N ARG A 182 12.41 38.38 -25.68
CA ARG A 182 12.88 39.69 -25.16
C ARG A 182 12.54 40.86 -26.08
N TYR A 183 11.99 40.57 -27.26
CA TYR A 183 11.84 41.53 -28.35
C TYR A 183 10.37 41.92 -28.57
N ALA A 184 9.42 41.20 -27.97
CA ALA A 184 8.02 41.59 -27.90
C ALA A 184 7.78 42.75 -26.90
N GLU A 185 6.59 43.37 -26.99
CA GLU A 185 6.17 44.46 -26.09
C GLU A 185 6.03 43.98 -24.64
N SER A 186 5.59 42.74 -24.44
CA SER A 186 5.62 42.00 -23.19
C SER A 186 6.68 40.90 -23.24
N ILE A 187 7.17 40.50 -22.07
CA ILE A 187 8.03 39.31 -21.95
C ILE A 187 7.14 38.09 -22.11
N ARG A 188 7.51 37.18 -23.01
CA ARG A 188 6.75 35.95 -23.27
C ARG A 188 7.64 34.73 -23.18
N LEU A 189 7.11 33.63 -22.66
CA LEU A 189 7.75 32.32 -22.70
C LEU A 189 7.25 31.56 -23.93
N VAL A 190 8.17 31.28 -24.84
CA VAL A 190 7.88 30.63 -26.13
C VAL A 190 8.55 29.26 -26.22
N VAL A 191 7.99 28.38 -27.06
CA VAL A 191 8.55 27.07 -27.36
C VAL A 191 9.46 27.17 -28.58
N GLY A 192 10.66 26.60 -28.45
CA GLY A 192 11.74 26.66 -29.43
C GLY A 192 12.83 27.66 -29.04
N ARG A 193 13.81 27.80 -29.94
CA ARG A 193 14.87 28.81 -29.88
C ARG A 193 14.96 29.48 -31.26
N PRO A 194 15.29 30.78 -31.34
CA PRO A 194 15.73 31.36 -32.60
C PRO A 194 16.99 30.62 -33.10
N HIS A 195 17.23 30.66 -34.41
CA HIS A 195 18.33 29.96 -35.06
C HIS A 195 19.68 30.20 -34.33
N PRO A 196 20.55 29.18 -34.14
CA PRO A 196 21.80 29.31 -33.36
C PRO A 196 22.75 30.43 -33.83
N ASP A 197 22.69 30.76 -35.12
CA ASP A 197 23.52 31.81 -35.74
C ASP A 197 23.01 33.23 -35.46
N LEU A 198 21.78 33.38 -34.97
CA LEU A 198 21.24 34.66 -34.54
C LEU A 198 21.80 34.99 -33.16
N ARG A 199 22.85 35.81 -33.14
CA ARG A 199 23.38 36.35 -31.88
C ARG A 199 22.34 37.22 -31.22
N ASP A 200 22.18 37.04 -29.92
CA ASP A 200 21.43 37.98 -29.10
C ASP A 200 21.99 39.39 -29.26
N ALA A 201 21.13 40.30 -29.70
CA ALA A 201 21.45 41.70 -29.88
C ALA A 201 20.53 42.53 -28.96
N LEU A 202 20.93 43.77 -28.67
CA LEU A 202 20.15 44.65 -27.79
C LEU A 202 18.73 44.86 -28.40
N PRO A 203 17.67 44.86 -27.57
CA PRO A 203 16.31 45.10 -28.04
C PRO A 203 16.22 46.43 -28.81
N GLY A 204 16.05 46.36 -30.14
CA GLY A 204 16.03 47.52 -31.03
C GLY A 204 16.93 47.37 -32.27
N GLU A 205 18.04 46.63 -32.17
CA GLU A 205 19.02 46.45 -33.26
C GLU A 205 18.85 45.12 -34.02
N ALA A 206 17.86 44.31 -33.63
CA ALA A 206 17.76 42.89 -33.98
C ALA A 206 16.45 42.54 -34.71
N ARG A 207 16.11 43.24 -35.79
CA ARG A 207 14.82 43.04 -36.51
C ARG A 207 14.61 41.59 -36.96
N GLU A 208 15.69 40.92 -37.37
CA GLU A 208 15.68 39.51 -37.78
C GLU A 208 15.46 38.57 -36.57
N VAL A 209 16.10 38.84 -35.44
CA VAL A 209 15.92 38.06 -34.20
C VAL A 209 14.50 38.23 -33.67
N ALA A 210 13.97 39.45 -33.65
CA ALA A 210 12.60 39.74 -33.25
C ALA A 210 11.55 39.10 -34.17
N ALA A 211 11.86 38.94 -35.47
CA ALA A 211 11.01 38.22 -36.41
C ALA A 211 11.05 36.71 -36.16
N ALA A 212 12.22 36.15 -35.85
CA ALA A 212 12.37 34.74 -35.50
C ALA A 212 11.57 34.37 -34.24
N TYR A 213 11.65 35.17 -33.17
CA TYR A 213 10.84 34.96 -31.96
C TYR A 213 9.33 35.06 -32.21
N ARG A 214 8.90 35.96 -33.09
CA ARG A 214 7.47 36.11 -33.45
C ARG A 214 6.88 34.87 -34.13
N GLY A 215 7.71 34.04 -34.76
CA GLY A 215 7.27 32.79 -35.37
C GLY A 215 7.14 31.62 -34.40
N LEU A 216 7.60 31.77 -33.14
CA LEU A 216 7.55 30.72 -32.14
C LEU A 216 6.22 30.73 -31.38
N PRO A 217 5.60 29.56 -31.11
CA PRO A 217 4.36 29.48 -30.38
C PRO A 217 4.57 29.79 -28.88
N SER A 218 3.53 30.32 -28.22
CA SER A 218 3.58 30.52 -26.77
C SER A 218 3.53 29.19 -26.04
N VAL A 219 4.10 29.14 -24.83
CA VAL A 219 3.88 28.01 -23.90
C VAL A 219 2.41 27.88 -23.54
N SER A 220 1.66 28.99 -23.44
CA SER A 220 0.21 28.98 -23.16
C SER A 220 -0.61 28.27 -24.23
N ASP A 221 -0.12 28.19 -25.47
CA ASP A 221 -0.80 27.54 -26.60
C ASP A 221 -0.56 26.02 -26.63
N GLN A 222 0.30 25.50 -25.75
CA GLN A 222 0.63 24.07 -25.70
C GLN A 222 -0.42 23.26 -24.93
N GLY A 223 -0.36 21.94 -25.09
CA GLY A 223 -1.22 21.01 -24.35
C GLY A 223 -0.96 21.03 -22.83
N ASP A 224 -1.96 20.58 -22.06
CA ASP A 224 -1.96 20.62 -20.58
C ASP A 224 -0.73 19.98 -19.94
N GLY A 225 -0.25 18.85 -20.47
CA GLY A 225 0.95 18.19 -19.98
C GLY A 225 2.21 19.06 -20.07
N PHE A 226 2.41 19.74 -21.20
CA PHE A 226 3.54 20.63 -21.40
C PHE A 226 3.45 21.85 -20.47
N ARG A 227 2.28 22.51 -20.43
CA ARG A 227 2.03 23.68 -19.57
C ARG A 227 2.25 23.35 -18.09
N SER A 228 1.66 22.27 -17.63
CA SER A 228 1.78 21.75 -16.25
C SER A 228 3.25 21.50 -15.88
N PHE A 229 4.01 20.81 -16.74
CA PHE A 229 5.41 20.51 -16.50
C PHE A 229 6.27 21.78 -16.42
N VAL A 230 6.11 22.69 -17.39
CA VAL A 230 6.85 23.96 -17.44
C VAL A 230 6.51 24.80 -16.21
N GLN A 231 5.24 24.88 -15.81
CA GLN A 231 4.82 25.60 -14.62
C GLN A 231 5.47 25.02 -13.35
N ILE A 232 5.47 23.70 -13.14
CA ILE A 232 6.12 23.09 -11.96
C ILE A 232 7.61 23.43 -11.93
N LEU A 233 8.32 23.25 -13.04
CA LEU A 233 9.75 23.55 -13.10
C LEU A 233 10.02 25.04 -12.86
N LEU A 234 9.23 25.94 -13.46
CA LEU A 234 9.37 27.38 -13.26
C LEU A 234 9.25 27.72 -11.78
N GLN A 235 8.29 27.10 -11.09
CA GLN A 235 8.00 27.40 -9.70
C GLN A 235 9.07 26.88 -8.74
N VAL A 236 9.65 25.70 -9.00
CA VAL A 236 10.62 25.04 -8.12
C VAL A 236 12.08 25.39 -8.46
N MET A 237 12.37 25.86 -9.67
CA MET A 237 13.74 26.23 -10.07
C MET A 237 13.99 27.75 -10.05
N VAL A 238 12.98 28.56 -10.38
CA VAL A 238 13.16 30.00 -10.55
C VAL A 238 12.69 30.72 -9.30
N ARG A 239 13.66 31.15 -8.49
CA ARG A 239 13.43 31.75 -7.16
C ARG A 239 12.43 30.94 -6.33
N PRO A 240 12.71 29.65 -6.01
CA PRO A 240 11.76 28.81 -5.33
C PRO A 240 11.40 29.35 -3.95
N ALA A 241 10.14 29.17 -3.56
CA ALA A 241 9.72 29.39 -2.19
C ALA A 241 10.39 28.35 -1.25
N PRO A 242 10.64 28.70 0.02
CA PRO A 242 11.08 27.74 1.04
C PRO A 242 10.16 26.52 1.19
N LEU A 243 8.85 26.68 1.01
CA LEU A 243 7.87 25.60 1.07
C LEU A 243 7.07 25.53 -0.23
N VAL A 244 6.94 24.36 -0.85
CA VAL A 244 6.12 24.16 -2.05
C VAL A 244 5.19 22.96 -1.85
N ILE A 245 3.91 23.15 -2.12
CA ILE A 245 2.86 22.13 -2.09
C ILE A 245 2.45 21.82 -3.53
N ILE A 246 2.44 20.54 -3.91
CA ILE A 246 2.12 20.12 -5.29
C ILE A 246 1.10 18.98 -5.25
N ASP A 247 -0.04 19.16 -5.90
CA ASP A 247 -1.10 18.15 -5.98
C ASP A 247 -1.13 17.50 -7.37
N GLU A 248 -0.94 16.19 -7.42
CA GLU A 248 -0.95 15.36 -8.63
C GLU A 248 -0.05 15.94 -9.76
N PRO A 249 1.28 16.07 -9.53
CA PRO A 249 2.22 16.63 -10.50
C PRO A 249 2.28 15.85 -11.82
N GLU A 250 1.95 14.56 -11.78
CA GLU A 250 1.86 13.68 -12.94
C GLU A 250 0.64 13.94 -13.83
N ALA A 251 -0.36 14.69 -13.37
CA ALA A 251 -1.60 14.82 -14.13
C ALA A 251 -1.29 15.44 -15.50
N PHE A 252 -1.87 14.85 -16.55
CA PHE A 252 -1.63 15.17 -17.96
C PHE A 252 -0.26 14.77 -18.54
N LEU A 253 0.62 14.10 -17.77
CA LEU A 253 1.91 13.60 -18.24
C LEU A 253 1.85 12.12 -18.62
N HIS A 254 2.59 11.75 -19.66
CA HIS A 254 2.84 10.34 -19.96
C HIS A 254 3.78 9.72 -18.90
N PRO A 255 3.72 8.40 -18.66
CA PRO A 255 4.54 7.71 -17.65
C PRO A 255 6.04 8.08 -17.65
N PRO A 256 6.74 8.15 -18.81
CA PRO A 256 8.15 8.55 -18.82
C PRO A 256 8.40 9.99 -18.36
N GLN A 257 7.48 10.90 -18.67
CA GLN A 257 7.55 12.31 -18.29
C GLN A 257 7.28 12.50 -16.80
N ALA A 258 6.28 11.80 -16.24
CA ALA A 258 6.01 11.81 -14.81
C ALA A 258 7.22 11.29 -14.01
N ARG A 259 7.86 10.21 -14.49
CA ARG A 259 9.09 9.68 -13.91
C ARG A 259 10.27 10.64 -14.01
N LEU A 260 10.44 11.30 -15.14
CA LEU A 260 11.46 12.34 -15.28
C LEU A 260 11.20 13.49 -14.30
N LEU A 261 9.96 13.98 -14.21
CA LEU A 261 9.60 15.06 -13.29
C LEU A 261 9.92 14.70 -11.83
N GLY A 262 9.56 13.48 -11.39
CA GLY A 262 9.90 13.00 -10.05
C GLY A 262 11.41 13.01 -9.79
N ARG A 263 12.20 12.57 -10.77
CA ARG A 263 13.67 12.59 -10.69
C ARG A 263 14.24 14.01 -10.61
N LEU A 264 13.70 14.93 -11.42
CA LEU A 264 14.11 16.34 -11.41
C LEU A 264 13.80 16.98 -10.06
N LEU A 265 12.56 16.85 -9.55
CA LEU A 265 12.17 17.42 -8.26
C LEU A 265 12.99 16.88 -7.10
N ALA A 266 13.33 15.58 -7.11
CA ALA A 266 14.19 14.99 -6.09
C ALA A 266 15.64 15.49 -6.17
N GLY A 267 16.13 15.85 -7.36
CA GLY A 267 17.50 16.29 -7.62
C GLY A 267 17.75 17.81 -7.57
N ILE A 268 16.71 18.63 -7.44
CA ILE A 268 16.83 20.09 -7.22
C ILE A 268 17.61 20.31 -5.91
N GLU A 269 18.66 21.13 -5.93
CA GLU A 269 19.58 21.34 -4.78
C GLU A 269 19.16 22.56 -3.92
N GLU A 270 18.18 23.34 -4.39
CA GLU A 270 17.64 24.50 -3.70
C GLU A 270 16.99 24.13 -2.35
N GLN A 271 17.16 25.01 -1.36
CA GLN A 271 16.64 24.89 0.01
C GLN A 271 15.12 25.04 0.04
N THR A 272 14.41 24.00 -0.37
CA THR A 272 12.95 23.97 -0.47
C THR A 272 12.39 22.66 0.07
N GLN A 273 11.41 22.77 0.98
CA GLN A 273 10.60 21.67 1.46
C GLN A 273 9.44 21.41 0.49
N LEU A 274 9.29 20.16 0.04
CA LEU A 274 8.21 19.75 -0.87
C LEU A 274 7.19 18.88 -0.16
N PHE A 275 5.91 19.20 -0.32
CA PHE A 275 4.79 18.32 0.02
C PHE A 275 4.06 17.96 -1.27
N VAL A 276 4.04 16.67 -1.62
CA VAL A 276 3.49 16.21 -2.89
C VAL A 276 2.45 15.13 -2.64
N ALA A 277 1.28 15.27 -3.24
CA ALA A 277 0.29 14.22 -3.34
C ALA A 277 0.37 13.60 -4.73
N THR A 278 0.42 12.27 -4.81
CA THR A 278 0.57 11.55 -6.09
C THR A 278 -0.15 10.21 -6.05
N HIS A 279 -0.69 9.80 -7.19
CA HIS A 279 -1.17 8.44 -7.47
C HIS A 279 -0.31 7.70 -8.50
N SER A 280 0.77 8.31 -8.97
CA SER A 280 1.65 7.77 -10.01
C SER A 280 2.82 6.97 -9.46
N ALA A 281 2.86 5.69 -9.83
CA ALA A 281 4.00 4.82 -9.59
C ALA A 281 5.25 5.30 -10.35
N ASP A 282 5.07 5.87 -11.54
CA ASP A 282 6.17 6.38 -12.35
C ASP A 282 6.82 7.61 -11.72
N PHE A 283 6.02 8.56 -11.20
CA PHE A 283 6.52 9.71 -10.48
C PHE A 283 7.32 9.28 -9.24
N LEU A 284 6.75 8.40 -8.41
CA LEU A 284 7.40 7.86 -7.22
C LEU A 284 8.71 7.12 -7.56
N ALA A 285 8.71 6.31 -8.63
CA ALA A 285 9.92 5.65 -9.11
C ALA A 285 10.98 6.66 -9.53
N GLY A 286 10.58 7.74 -10.20
CA GLY A 286 11.46 8.85 -10.57
C GLY A 286 12.14 9.49 -9.38
N VAL A 287 11.36 9.79 -8.34
CA VAL A 287 11.86 10.34 -7.07
C VAL A 287 12.93 9.44 -6.45
N LEU A 288 12.64 8.15 -6.35
CA LEU A 288 13.52 7.17 -5.69
C LEU A 288 14.73 6.77 -6.53
N GLU A 289 14.77 7.16 -7.81
CA GLU A 289 15.88 6.92 -8.74
C GLU A 289 16.91 8.05 -8.78
N ALA A 290 16.61 9.22 -8.21
CA ALA A 290 17.53 10.34 -8.24
C ALA A 290 18.85 10.00 -7.54
N GLU A 291 19.97 10.17 -8.26
CA GLU A 291 21.31 9.86 -7.75
C GLU A 291 21.72 10.78 -6.59
N LYS A 292 21.35 12.06 -6.68
CA LYS A 292 21.50 13.07 -5.62
C LYS A 292 20.13 13.42 -5.03
N ALA A 293 19.52 12.46 -4.35
CA ALA A 293 18.18 12.65 -3.80
C ALA A 293 18.22 13.50 -2.53
N ARG A 294 17.37 14.53 -2.49
CA ARG A 294 16.94 15.16 -1.21
C ARG A 294 16.29 14.10 -0.29
N PRO A 295 16.27 14.28 1.04
CA PRO A 295 15.62 13.33 1.94
C PRO A 295 14.13 13.13 1.60
N VAL A 296 13.65 11.89 1.56
CA VAL A 296 12.27 11.56 1.20
C VAL A 296 11.53 10.90 2.37
N SER A 297 10.30 11.32 2.61
CA SER A 297 9.35 10.67 3.52
C SER A 297 8.12 10.25 2.72
N ILE A 298 7.67 9.00 2.86
CA ILE A 298 6.52 8.47 2.10
C ILE A 298 5.42 8.08 3.08
N VAL A 299 4.23 8.67 2.92
CA VAL A 299 3.07 8.43 3.76
C VAL A 299 1.95 7.85 2.90
N ARG A 300 1.56 6.59 3.18
CA ARG A 300 0.40 5.96 2.53
C ARG A 300 -0.86 6.31 3.30
N LEU A 301 -1.86 6.84 2.61
CA LEU A 301 -3.20 7.12 3.12
C LEU A 301 -4.17 6.03 2.67
N ASP A 302 -5.02 5.58 3.60
CA ASP A 302 -6.02 4.55 3.38
C ASP A 302 -7.36 4.97 4.00
N ARG A 303 -8.44 4.84 3.22
CA ARG A 303 -9.83 5.08 3.66
C ARG A 303 -10.76 3.91 3.34
N SER A 304 -10.22 2.80 2.84
CA SER A 304 -10.97 1.67 2.30
C SER A 304 -11.82 0.92 3.34
N SER A 305 -11.50 1.06 4.63
CA SER A 305 -12.20 0.38 5.74
C SER A 305 -13.44 1.13 6.27
N GLY A 306 -13.78 2.29 5.72
CA GLY A 306 -15.06 2.99 5.95
C GLY A 306 -15.32 3.57 7.35
N ARG A 307 -14.57 3.18 8.39
CA ARG A 307 -14.80 3.64 9.77
C ARG A 307 -13.86 4.75 10.23
N ARG A 308 -12.56 4.72 9.87
CA ARG A 308 -11.58 5.79 10.18
C ARG A 308 -10.49 5.87 9.11
N PRO A 309 -10.05 7.07 8.70
CA PRO A 309 -8.86 7.23 7.87
C PRO A 309 -7.65 6.62 8.59
N ALA A 310 -6.76 5.97 7.84
CA ALA A 310 -5.50 5.45 8.33
C ALA A 310 -4.35 6.03 7.52
N ALA A 311 -3.25 6.34 8.20
CA ALA A 311 -2.00 6.77 7.58
C ALA A 311 -0.86 5.90 8.08
N ARG A 312 0.07 5.57 7.20
CA ARG A 312 1.28 4.81 7.54
C ARG A 312 2.50 5.48 6.93
N LEU A 313 3.51 5.73 7.75
CA LEU A 313 4.84 6.10 7.28
C LEU A 313 5.52 4.84 6.72
N LEU A 314 5.94 4.90 5.47
CA LEU A 314 6.66 3.80 4.82
C LEU A 314 8.17 4.04 4.93
N ASN A 315 8.93 2.95 5.07
CA ASN A 315 10.39 3.01 4.97
C ASN A 315 10.77 3.22 3.49
N PRO A 316 11.45 4.33 3.13
CA PRO A 316 11.89 4.59 1.76
C PRO A 316 12.72 3.45 1.16
N ASP A 317 13.57 2.79 1.94
CA ASP A 317 14.40 1.67 1.48
C ASP A 317 13.54 0.47 1.08
N THR A 318 12.50 0.16 1.86
CA THR A 318 11.57 -0.93 1.54
C THR A 318 10.79 -0.65 0.25
N VAL A 319 10.36 0.60 0.06
CA VAL A 319 9.67 1.02 -1.18
C VAL A 319 10.64 0.99 -2.36
N GLN A 320 11.87 1.48 -2.17
CA GLN A 320 12.90 1.48 -3.20
C GLN A 320 13.30 0.06 -3.61
N ASP A 321 13.44 -0.86 -2.67
CA ASP A 321 13.71 -2.28 -2.92
C ASP A 321 12.60 -2.93 -3.76
N LEU A 322 11.33 -2.62 -3.43
CA LEU A 322 10.18 -3.09 -4.20
C LEU A 322 10.26 -2.58 -5.65
N LEU A 323 10.60 -1.30 -5.85
CA LEU A 323 10.70 -0.69 -7.18
C LEU A 323 11.99 -1.07 -7.95
N ARG A 324 13.07 -1.47 -7.27
CA ARG A 324 14.34 -1.87 -7.88
C ARG A 324 14.39 -3.33 -8.28
N THR A 325 13.57 -4.18 -7.67
CA THR A 325 13.53 -5.60 -7.99
C THR A 325 13.16 -5.79 -9.47
N PRO A 326 14.03 -6.32 -10.34
CA PRO A 326 13.86 -6.25 -11.81
C PRO A 326 12.52 -6.79 -12.31
N LEU A 327 12.04 -7.91 -11.75
CA LEU A 327 10.74 -8.50 -12.10
C LEU A 327 9.55 -7.64 -11.64
N LEU A 328 9.71 -6.90 -10.53
CA LEU A 328 8.67 -6.02 -10.00
C LEU A 328 8.70 -4.63 -10.66
N ARG A 329 9.87 -4.19 -11.11
CA ARG A 329 10.11 -2.88 -11.75
C ARG A 329 9.47 -2.76 -13.11
N TYR A 330 9.53 -3.83 -13.91
CA TYR A 330 9.01 -3.86 -15.28
C TYR A 330 7.64 -4.54 -15.38
N SER A 331 6.99 -4.78 -14.24
CA SER A 331 5.61 -5.26 -14.19
C SER A 331 4.72 -4.18 -13.54
N ASN A 332 3.40 -4.38 -13.60
CA ASN A 332 2.43 -3.49 -12.97
C ASN A 332 2.45 -3.56 -11.42
N LEU A 333 3.43 -4.24 -10.82
CA LEU A 333 3.53 -4.46 -9.38
C LEU A 333 3.73 -3.15 -8.60
N SER A 334 4.45 -2.19 -9.16
CA SER A 334 4.59 -0.84 -8.59
C SER A 334 3.27 -0.10 -8.47
N SER A 335 2.30 -0.39 -9.35
CA SER A 335 0.95 0.18 -9.29
C SER A 335 0.18 -0.32 -8.06
N GLY A 336 0.55 -1.47 -7.49
CA GLY A 336 -0.07 -2.02 -6.27
C GLY A 336 -0.02 -1.07 -5.07
N LEU A 337 0.98 -0.18 -4.99
CA LEU A 337 1.08 0.86 -3.95
C LEU A 337 -0.11 1.84 -3.94
N PHE A 338 -0.78 1.98 -5.08
CA PHE A 338 -1.89 2.91 -5.32
C PHE A 338 -3.25 2.21 -5.41
N HIS A 339 -3.29 0.90 -5.17
CA HIS A 339 -4.53 0.15 -5.09
C HIS A 339 -4.92 -0.10 -3.62
N ASP A 340 -6.21 -0.29 -3.39
CA ASP A 340 -6.70 -0.61 -2.04
C ASP A 340 -6.21 -2.00 -1.62
N ARG A 341 -6.13 -2.92 -2.57
CA ARG A 341 -5.85 -4.36 -2.35
C ARG A 341 -5.11 -4.96 -3.54
N VAL A 342 -4.30 -5.99 -3.29
CA VAL A 342 -3.60 -6.76 -4.33
C VAL A 342 -3.91 -8.25 -4.19
N VAL A 343 -4.10 -8.93 -5.32
CA VAL A 343 -4.11 -10.40 -5.41
C VAL A 343 -2.92 -10.83 -6.27
N LEU A 344 -2.07 -11.69 -5.72
CA LEU A 344 -0.93 -12.28 -6.42
C LEU A 344 -1.29 -13.66 -6.97
N CYS A 345 -0.90 -13.95 -8.22
CA CYS A 345 -1.02 -15.29 -8.80
C CYS A 345 0.32 -15.75 -9.39
N GLU A 346 0.45 -17.05 -9.65
CA GLU A 346 1.67 -17.62 -10.23
C GLU A 346 1.94 -17.12 -11.66
N GLY A 347 0.90 -17.09 -12.50
CA GLY A 347 0.99 -16.78 -13.92
C GLY A 347 0.01 -15.71 -14.39
N ALA A 348 0.25 -15.20 -15.60
CA ALA A 348 -0.59 -14.17 -16.22
C ALA A 348 -2.00 -14.69 -16.55
N SER A 349 -2.13 -15.94 -17.02
CA SER A 349 -3.43 -16.57 -17.32
C SER A 349 -4.28 -16.76 -16.06
N ASP A 350 -3.66 -17.06 -14.92
CA ASP A 350 -4.33 -17.14 -13.62
C ASP A 350 -4.90 -15.79 -13.22
N CYS A 351 -4.08 -14.72 -13.31
CA CYS A 351 -4.53 -13.35 -13.02
C CYS A 351 -5.74 -12.96 -13.87
N GLN A 352 -5.69 -13.22 -15.17
CA GLN A 352 -6.78 -12.89 -16.10
C GLN A 352 -8.07 -13.62 -15.73
N PHE A 353 -7.98 -14.94 -15.50
CA PHE A 353 -9.15 -15.75 -15.17
C PHE A 353 -9.77 -15.36 -13.83
N TYR A 354 -8.96 -15.20 -12.79
CA TYR A 354 -9.48 -14.82 -11.47
C TYR A 354 -9.99 -13.39 -11.44
N ALA A 355 -9.34 -12.44 -12.11
CA ALA A 355 -9.87 -11.08 -12.25
C ALA A 355 -11.24 -11.07 -12.92
N ALA A 356 -11.39 -11.81 -14.03
CA ALA A 356 -12.66 -11.93 -14.74
C ALA A 356 -13.75 -12.65 -13.91
N SER A 357 -13.37 -13.69 -13.17
CA SER A 357 -14.27 -14.43 -12.27
C SER A 357 -14.69 -13.57 -11.07
N PHE A 358 -13.79 -12.73 -10.56
CA PHE A 358 -14.12 -11.71 -9.57
C PHE A 358 -15.18 -10.77 -10.14
N ASP A 359 -14.94 -10.17 -11.30
CA ASP A 359 -15.91 -9.23 -11.90
C ASP A 359 -17.28 -9.88 -12.13
N ALA A 360 -17.32 -11.14 -12.56
CA ALA A 360 -18.57 -11.89 -12.76
C ALA A 360 -19.28 -12.29 -11.45
N SER A 361 -18.53 -12.50 -10.37
CA SER A 361 -19.08 -12.89 -9.05
C SER A 361 -19.51 -11.70 -8.19
N ARG A 362 -19.15 -10.48 -8.59
CA ARG A 362 -19.46 -9.25 -7.84
C ARG A 362 -20.98 -9.00 -7.81
N ASP A 363 -21.46 -8.55 -6.66
CA ASP A 363 -22.79 -7.94 -6.59
C ASP A 363 -22.80 -6.65 -7.42
N ALA A 364 -23.74 -6.57 -8.38
CA ALA A 364 -23.87 -5.41 -9.27
C ALA A 364 -24.20 -4.12 -8.50
N ALA A 365 -24.84 -4.23 -7.34
CA ALA A 365 -25.16 -3.08 -6.49
C ALA A 365 -24.00 -2.65 -5.58
N ALA A 366 -22.97 -3.49 -5.41
CA ALA A 366 -21.82 -3.15 -4.57
C ALA A 366 -20.86 -2.17 -5.29
N PRO A 367 -20.18 -1.28 -4.53
CA PRO A 367 -19.11 -0.45 -5.07
C PRO A 367 -18.04 -1.28 -5.79
N HIS A 368 -17.41 -0.69 -6.80
CA HIS A 368 -16.31 -1.36 -7.49
C HIS A 368 -15.15 -1.60 -6.51
N ASP A 369 -14.72 -2.86 -6.40
CA ASP A 369 -13.58 -3.23 -5.58
C ASP A 369 -12.29 -2.86 -6.34
N ASN A 370 -11.52 -1.90 -5.80
CA ASN A 370 -10.23 -1.48 -6.35
C ASN A 370 -9.12 -2.50 -6.01
N ILE A 371 -9.22 -3.69 -6.60
CA ILE A 371 -8.30 -4.82 -6.43
C ILE A 371 -7.44 -4.98 -7.68
N LEU A 372 -6.13 -5.04 -7.50
CA LEU A 372 -5.18 -5.29 -8.59
C LEU A 372 -4.71 -6.75 -8.58
N PHE A 373 -4.83 -7.43 -9.72
CA PHE A 373 -4.27 -8.77 -9.91
C PHE A 373 -2.88 -8.68 -10.54
N LEU A 374 -1.90 -9.36 -9.93
CA LEU A 374 -0.49 -9.29 -10.33
C LEU A 374 0.13 -10.68 -10.34
N HIS A 375 0.93 -11.01 -11.35
CA HIS A 375 1.65 -12.27 -11.38
C HIS A 375 3.11 -12.07 -10.99
N THR A 376 3.71 -13.08 -10.36
CA THR A 376 5.14 -13.08 -10.00
C THR A 376 5.99 -13.94 -10.94
N SER A 377 5.41 -14.45 -12.03
CA SER A 377 6.10 -15.29 -13.02
C SER A 377 6.67 -16.57 -12.41
N GLY A 378 5.86 -17.23 -11.58
CA GLY A 378 6.19 -18.49 -10.92
C GLY A 378 6.09 -18.44 -9.39
N LYS A 379 6.28 -19.61 -8.77
CA LYS A 379 6.12 -19.85 -7.32
C LYS A 379 7.16 -19.21 -6.41
N PRO A 380 8.48 -19.28 -6.70
CA PRO A 380 9.50 -18.81 -5.75
C PRO A 380 9.34 -17.36 -5.28
N PRO A 381 9.00 -16.38 -6.16
CA PRO A 381 8.86 -14.98 -5.74
C PRO A 381 7.50 -14.63 -5.10
N LEU A 382 6.50 -15.52 -5.09
CA LEU A 382 5.16 -15.19 -4.57
C LEU A 382 5.20 -14.72 -3.12
N ALA A 383 5.79 -15.52 -2.25
CA ALA A 383 5.81 -15.25 -0.81
C ALA A 383 6.62 -13.99 -0.46
N ASP A 384 7.77 -13.79 -1.11
CA ASP A 384 8.59 -12.59 -0.93
C ASP A 384 7.85 -11.32 -1.37
N THR A 385 7.22 -11.36 -2.55
CA THR A 385 6.46 -10.23 -3.10
C THR A 385 5.29 -9.87 -2.21
N ALA A 386 4.53 -10.88 -1.76
CA ALA A 386 3.41 -10.70 -0.84
C ALA A 386 3.86 -10.04 0.47
N ARG A 387 4.96 -10.51 1.06
CA ARG A 387 5.55 -9.92 2.28
C ARG A 387 5.91 -8.44 2.08
N ARG A 388 6.59 -8.10 0.97
CA ARG A 388 7.01 -6.71 0.69
C ARG A 388 5.81 -5.77 0.52
N LEU A 389 4.77 -6.19 -0.19
CA LEU A 389 3.54 -5.41 -0.36
C LEU A 389 2.83 -5.20 0.98
N ARG A 390 2.76 -6.24 1.83
CA ARG A 390 2.20 -6.16 3.19
C ARG A 390 3.00 -5.22 4.10
N GLN A 391 4.33 -5.23 4.01
CA GLN A 391 5.20 -4.26 4.72
C GLN A 391 4.91 -2.82 4.28
N CYS A 392 4.58 -2.60 3.00
CA CYS A 392 4.12 -1.31 2.49
C CYS A 392 2.67 -0.96 2.92
N GLY A 393 2.01 -1.82 3.71
CA GLY A 393 0.65 -1.63 4.19
C GLY A 393 -0.44 -1.96 3.19
N ILE A 394 -0.12 -2.71 2.13
CA ILE A 394 -1.10 -3.12 1.11
C ILE A 394 -1.70 -4.48 1.50
N PRO A 395 -3.03 -4.56 1.74
CA PRO A 395 -3.73 -5.83 1.89
C PRO A 395 -3.48 -6.72 0.67
N THR A 396 -2.82 -7.86 0.89
CA THR A 396 -2.35 -8.73 -0.20
C THR A 396 -2.77 -10.17 0.03
N ALA A 397 -3.53 -10.73 -0.91
CA ALA A 397 -3.85 -12.16 -0.98
C ALA A 397 -2.99 -12.84 -2.06
N VAL A 398 -2.72 -14.13 -1.90
CA VAL A 398 -1.97 -14.95 -2.85
C VAL A 398 -2.83 -16.12 -3.28
N ILE A 399 -2.96 -16.37 -4.58
CA ILE A 399 -3.57 -17.57 -5.14
C ILE A 399 -2.45 -18.46 -5.68
N ALA A 400 -2.43 -19.72 -5.24
CA ALA A 400 -1.43 -20.71 -5.64
C ALA A 400 -2.07 -22.07 -5.94
N ASP A 401 -1.46 -22.83 -6.84
CA ASP A 401 -1.89 -24.18 -7.17
C ASP A 401 -1.67 -25.15 -5.98
N PHE A 402 -2.38 -26.28 -5.96
CA PHE A 402 -2.37 -27.24 -4.86
C PHE A 402 -0.98 -27.85 -4.61
N ASP A 403 -0.16 -27.98 -5.65
CA ASP A 403 1.22 -28.46 -5.54
C ASP A 403 2.15 -27.41 -4.88
N TYR A 404 1.70 -26.19 -4.58
CA TYR A 404 2.42 -25.26 -3.71
C TYR A 404 2.62 -25.83 -2.30
N LEU A 405 1.74 -26.74 -1.86
CA LEU A 405 1.87 -27.43 -0.57
C LEU A 405 3.03 -28.42 -0.52
N ARG A 406 3.52 -28.90 -1.67
CA ARG A 406 4.56 -29.93 -1.82
C ARG A 406 5.93 -29.46 -1.34
N ASP A 407 6.37 -28.29 -1.81
CA ASP A 407 7.76 -27.88 -1.67
C ASP A 407 8.07 -27.27 -0.31
N SER A 408 7.06 -26.69 0.38
CA SER A 408 7.18 -26.23 1.77
C SER A 408 5.95 -25.48 2.29
N LEU A 409 4.89 -26.19 2.68
CA LEU A 409 3.85 -25.60 3.53
C LEU A 409 4.46 -24.92 4.79
N VAL A 410 5.51 -25.51 5.36
CA VAL A 410 6.27 -24.92 6.49
C VAL A 410 6.99 -23.62 6.11
N LYS A 411 7.52 -23.44 4.89
CA LYS A 411 8.11 -22.15 4.47
C LYS A 411 7.02 -21.14 4.09
N ALA A 412 5.96 -21.59 3.44
CA ALA A 412 4.81 -20.76 3.10
C ALA A 412 4.17 -20.15 4.35
N VAL A 413 3.84 -20.97 5.35
CA VAL A 413 3.26 -20.52 6.63
C VAL A 413 4.25 -19.71 7.47
N LYS A 414 5.56 -20.04 7.46
CA LYS A 414 6.60 -19.22 8.12
C LYS A 414 6.75 -17.83 7.51
N VAL A 415 6.48 -17.64 6.22
CA VAL A 415 6.60 -16.33 5.54
C VAL A 415 5.37 -15.44 5.79
N PHE A 416 4.23 -16.00 6.21
CA PHE A 416 2.98 -15.25 6.44
C PHE A 416 2.61 -15.02 7.92
N ASP A 417 3.59 -15.10 8.83
CA ASP A 417 3.49 -14.73 10.27
C ASP A 417 2.37 -15.46 11.06
N GLY A 418 2.37 -16.81 11.09
CA GLY A 418 1.65 -17.48 12.18
C GLY A 418 1.62 -19.01 12.18
N VAL A 419 2.09 -19.57 13.30
CA VAL A 419 1.83 -20.91 13.85
C VAL A 419 2.15 -22.12 12.94
N THR A 420 3.41 -22.55 12.93
CA THR A 420 3.79 -23.85 12.33
C THR A 420 3.47 -25.04 13.24
N ALA A 421 3.56 -24.87 14.56
CA ALA A 421 3.51 -25.99 15.51
C ALA A 421 2.17 -26.75 15.52
N ARG A 422 1.04 -26.08 15.25
CA ARG A 422 -0.31 -26.70 15.22
C ARG A 422 -0.59 -27.44 13.89
N LEU A 423 0.19 -27.21 12.84
CA LEU A 423 -0.07 -27.73 11.48
C LEU A 423 0.90 -28.84 11.05
N ASP A 424 1.95 -29.11 11.83
CA ASP A 424 2.97 -30.11 11.50
C ASP A 424 2.37 -31.53 11.36
N ALA A 425 1.41 -31.89 12.22
CA ALA A 425 0.72 -33.17 12.16
C ALA A 425 -0.12 -33.32 10.88
N ASP A 426 -0.87 -32.28 10.51
CA ASP A 426 -1.68 -32.27 9.29
C ASP A 426 -0.81 -32.28 8.03
N THR A 427 0.32 -31.55 8.06
CA THR A 427 1.32 -31.54 6.98
C THR A 427 1.93 -32.91 6.79
N LYS A 428 2.29 -33.57 7.88
CA LYS A 428 2.86 -34.92 7.88
C LYS A 428 1.84 -35.91 7.33
N CYS A 429 0.59 -35.88 7.80
CA CYS A 429 -0.50 -36.73 7.30
C CYS A 429 -0.71 -36.59 5.78
N LEU A 430 -0.74 -35.35 5.27
CA LEU A 430 -0.89 -35.10 3.83
C LEU A 430 0.32 -35.60 3.04
N ASN A 431 1.54 -35.33 3.53
CA ASN A 431 2.76 -35.75 2.85
C ASN A 431 2.91 -37.27 2.84
N GLU A 432 2.55 -37.97 3.92
CA GLU A 432 2.57 -39.44 3.99
C GLU A 432 1.58 -40.05 3.00
N ASP A 433 0.37 -39.50 2.85
CA ASP A 433 -0.57 -39.96 1.81
C ASP A 433 -0.06 -39.65 0.39
N ALA A 434 0.53 -38.46 0.19
CA ALA A 434 1.02 -38.02 -1.12
C ALA A 434 2.34 -38.70 -1.55
N THR A 435 3.15 -39.17 -0.59
CA THR A 435 4.37 -39.97 -0.81
C THR A 435 4.12 -41.47 -0.73
N GLY A 436 2.95 -41.89 -0.22
CA GLY A 436 2.46 -43.25 -0.28
C GLY A 436 2.44 -43.81 -1.70
N SER A 437 2.49 -45.15 -1.80
CA SER A 437 2.73 -45.93 -3.02
C SER A 437 2.14 -45.29 -4.27
N ARG A 438 2.98 -45.18 -5.32
CA ARG A 438 2.59 -44.75 -6.67
C ARG A 438 1.27 -45.41 -7.05
N LEU A 439 0.40 -44.67 -7.73
CA LEU A 439 -0.74 -45.28 -8.41
C LEU A 439 -0.17 -46.32 -9.39
N GLU A 440 -0.14 -47.58 -8.99
CA GLU A 440 0.26 -48.67 -9.86
C GLU A 440 -0.79 -48.73 -10.96
N ALA A 441 -0.38 -48.36 -12.19
CA ALA A 441 -1.22 -48.58 -13.36
C ALA A 441 -1.56 -50.07 -13.39
N SER A 442 -2.84 -50.42 -13.27
CA SER A 442 -3.24 -51.81 -13.41
C SER A 442 -2.72 -52.34 -14.76
N VAL A 443 -2.24 -53.59 -14.79
CA VAL A 443 -1.71 -54.21 -16.02
C VAL A 443 -2.72 -54.11 -17.17
N GLY A 444 -4.03 -54.14 -16.86
CA GLY A 444 -5.11 -53.92 -17.82
C GLY A 444 -5.19 -52.49 -18.35
N GLY A 445 -5.11 -51.48 -17.47
CA GLY A 445 -5.13 -50.06 -17.86
C GLY A 445 -3.90 -49.65 -18.67
N PHE A 446 -2.71 -50.11 -18.27
CA PHE A 446 -1.47 -49.90 -19.01
C PHE A 446 -1.54 -50.49 -20.43
N LYS A 447 -2.06 -51.72 -20.57
CA LYS A 447 -2.26 -52.35 -21.87
C LYS A 447 -3.23 -51.56 -22.76
N ALA A 448 -4.34 -51.07 -22.20
CA ALA A 448 -5.34 -50.34 -22.96
C ALA A 448 -4.79 -49.00 -23.51
N GLU A 449 -4.12 -48.21 -22.68
CA GLU A 449 -3.50 -46.93 -23.10
C GLU A 449 -2.33 -47.14 -24.07
N MET A 450 -1.51 -48.18 -23.86
CA MET A 450 -0.43 -48.52 -24.78
C MET A 450 -0.97 -48.91 -26.16
N ILE A 451 -2.06 -49.69 -26.22
CA ILE A 451 -2.72 -50.06 -27.48
C ILE A 451 -3.28 -48.83 -28.20
N GLU A 452 -3.83 -47.86 -27.47
CA GLU A 452 -4.28 -46.59 -28.06
C GLU A 452 -3.10 -45.74 -28.59
N LEU A 453 -2.04 -45.56 -27.80
CA LEU A 453 -0.89 -44.75 -28.20
C LEU A 453 -0.17 -45.29 -29.46
N LEU A 454 -0.29 -46.59 -29.72
CA LEU A 454 0.29 -47.26 -30.88
C LEU A 454 -0.70 -47.44 -32.04
N LYS A 455 -1.94 -46.98 -31.88
CA LYS A 455 -3.02 -47.19 -32.85
C LYS A 455 -2.76 -46.38 -34.12
N GLY A 456 -2.66 -47.08 -35.25
CA GLY A 456 -2.39 -46.50 -36.56
C GLY A 456 -0.92 -46.56 -37.02
N GLY A 457 0.01 -47.04 -36.19
CA GLY A 457 1.39 -47.32 -36.60
C GLY A 457 1.55 -48.72 -37.20
N LYS A 458 2.36 -48.88 -38.24
CA LYS A 458 2.76 -50.20 -38.77
C LYS A 458 3.90 -50.77 -37.93
N THR A 459 4.06 -52.09 -37.93
CA THR A 459 5.08 -52.81 -37.15
C THR A 459 6.53 -52.37 -37.47
N SER A 460 6.75 -51.77 -38.64
CA SER A 460 8.05 -51.28 -39.11
C SER A 460 8.34 -49.82 -38.76
N ASP A 461 7.39 -49.08 -38.21
CA ASP A 461 7.53 -47.64 -38.03
C ASP A 461 8.35 -47.34 -36.76
N ALA A 462 9.25 -46.35 -36.87
CA ALA A 462 9.96 -45.84 -35.71
C ALA A 462 9.00 -45.12 -34.78
N LEU A 463 9.09 -45.40 -33.48
CA LEU A 463 8.29 -44.74 -32.44
C LEU A 463 8.60 -43.22 -32.43
N PRO A 464 7.61 -42.34 -32.65
CA PRO A 464 7.81 -40.91 -32.55
C PRO A 464 8.23 -40.52 -31.14
N GLU A 465 9.12 -39.53 -31.01
CA GLU A 465 9.66 -39.05 -29.72
C GLU A 465 8.54 -38.65 -28.74
N GLN A 466 7.43 -38.08 -29.24
CA GLN A 466 6.25 -37.75 -28.45
C GLN A 466 5.53 -38.97 -27.86
N VAL A 467 5.49 -40.09 -28.59
CA VAL A 467 4.88 -41.36 -28.14
C VAL A 467 5.79 -42.04 -27.12
N LEU A 468 7.10 -42.05 -27.37
CA LEU A 468 8.12 -42.51 -26.42
C LEU A 468 8.06 -41.76 -25.09
N THR A 469 7.90 -40.43 -25.13
CA THR A 469 7.77 -39.60 -23.93
C THR A 469 6.51 -39.97 -23.12
N LYS A 470 5.37 -40.15 -23.80
CA LYS A 470 4.11 -40.55 -23.17
C LYS A 470 4.16 -41.96 -22.59
N LEU A 471 4.73 -42.93 -23.31
CA LEU A 471 4.94 -44.30 -22.81
C LEU A 471 5.87 -44.34 -21.60
N THR A 472 6.93 -43.52 -21.61
CA THR A 472 7.86 -43.40 -20.47
C THR A 472 7.17 -42.79 -19.25
N ALA A 473 6.28 -41.81 -19.45
CA ALA A 473 5.46 -41.24 -18.37
C ALA A 473 4.44 -42.26 -17.82
N LEU A 474 3.78 -43.02 -18.70
CA LEU A 474 2.86 -44.10 -18.35
C LEU A 474 3.57 -45.19 -17.52
N ALA A 475 4.78 -45.58 -17.94
CA ALA A 475 5.59 -46.59 -17.27
C ALA A 475 6.18 -46.10 -15.92
N LYS A 476 6.43 -44.80 -15.78
CA LYS A 476 6.87 -44.20 -14.50
C LYS A 476 5.74 -44.10 -13.48
N GLY A 477 4.48 -44.15 -13.93
CA GLY A 477 3.28 -43.90 -13.13
C GLY A 477 3.12 -42.42 -12.79
N SER A 478 1.88 -41.95 -12.62
CA SER A 478 1.63 -40.61 -12.07
C SER A 478 1.92 -40.61 -10.57
N SER A 479 2.69 -39.63 -10.09
CA SER A 479 2.84 -39.44 -8.65
C SER A 479 1.49 -39.05 -8.05
N ARG A 480 1.22 -39.39 -6.79
CA ARG A 480 -0.02 -38.92 -6.12
C ARG A 480 -0.07 -37.39 -6.05
N TRP A 481 1.09 -36.71 -6.08
CA TRP A 481 1.19 -35.27 -6.26
C TRP A 481 0.64 -34.77 -7.60
N ASP A 482 0.82 -35.52 -8.69
CA ASP A 482 0.21 -35.18 -9.99
C ASP A 482 -1.31 -35.34 -9.94
N ALA A 483 -1.82 -36.33 -9.21
CA ALA A 483 -3.26 -36.49 -9.00
C ALA A 483 -3.83 -35.36 -8.12
N LEU A 484 -3.14 -34.98 -7.04
CA LEU A 484 -3.52 -33.85 -6.19
C LEU A 484 -3.47 -32.52 -6.94
N LYS A 485 -2.49 -32.32 -7.82
CA LYS A 485 -2.43 -31.14 -8.68
C LYS A 485 -3.61 -31.06 -9.64
N ASN A 486 -3.99 -32.19 -10.22
CA ASN A 486 -5.08 -32.24 -11.19
C ASN A 486 -6.48 -32.18 -10.54
N TYR A 487 -6.67 -32.74 -9.35
CA TYR A 487 -8.02 -32.96 -8.81
C TYR A 487 -8.20 -32.45 -7.38
N GLY A 488 -7.14 -31.89 -6.78
CA GLY A 488 -7.16 -31.24 -5.47
C GLY A 488 -7.70 -32.14 -4.36
N LEU A 489 -8.61 -31.61 -3.55
CA LEU A 489 -9.26 -32.33 -2.46
C LEU A 489 -10.10 -33.53 -2.92
N GLY A 490 -10.48 -33.59 -4.21
CA GLY A 490 -11.29 -34.67 -4.78
C GLY A 490 -10.63 -36.04 -4.69
N THR A 491 -9.30 -36.10 -4.69
CA THR A 491 -8.53 -37.36 -4.61
C THR A 491 -8.30 -37.87 -3.19
N LEU A 492 -8.52 -37.03 -2.16
CA LEU A 492 -8.29 -37.38 -0.77
C LEU A 492 -9.56 -37.93 -0.10
N LYS A 493 -9.39 -38.91 0.79
CA LYS A 493 -10.45 -39.52 1.62
C LYS A 493 -9.99 -39.62 3.07
N GLY A 494 -10.93 -39.61 4.02
CA GLY A 494 -10.63 -39.79 5.45
C GLY A 494 -9.74 -38.67 6.04
N ASP A 495 -8.83 -39.06 6.93
CA ASP A 495 -7.97 -38.13 7.68
C ASP A 495 -7.11 -37.21 6.79
N PRO A 496 -6.47 -37.68 5.70
CA PRO A 496 -5.75 -36.81 4.77
C PRO A 496 -6.60 -35.68 4.17
N ARG A 497 -7.89 -35.94 3.90
CA ARG A 497 -8.81 -34.91 3.37
C ARG A 497 -9.13 -33.86 4.43
N SER A 498 -9.36 -34.29 5.66
CA SER A 498 -9.61 -33.40 6.80
C SER A 498 -8.39 -32.56 7.14
N ALA A 499 -7.19 -33.17 7.13
CA ALA A 499 -5.91 -32.49 7.29
C ALA A 499 -5.70 -31.44 6.18
N ALA A 500 -5.88 -31.81 4.90
CA ALA A 500 -5.77 -30.88 3.80
C ALA A 500 -6.73 -29.69 3.93
N LYS A 501 -8.00 -29.91 4.31
CA LYS A 501 -8.95 -28.81 4.56
C LYS A 501 -8.48 -27.85 5.66
N ARG A 502 -7.95 -28.37 6.78
CA ARG A 502 -7.40 -27.55 7.85
C ARG A 502 -6.18 -26.74 7.39
N LEU A 503 -5.30 -27.36 6.61
CA LEU A 503 -4.14 -26.68 6.01
C LEU A 503 -4.55 -25.55 5.06
N LEU A 504 -5.51 -25.79 4.18
CA LEU A 504 -6.03 -24.78 3.25
C LEU A 504 -6.68 -23.62 3.99
N GLN A 505 -7.46 -23.90 5.05
CA GLN A 505 -8.08 -22.86 5.86
C GLN A 505 -7.02 -22.02 6.58
N ALA A 506 -6.07 -22.67 7.26
CA ALA A 506 -4.99 -21.97 7.94
C ALA A 506 -4.16 -21.11 6.97
N ALA A 507 -3.86 -21.63 5.77
CA ALA A 507 -3.20 -20.85 4.73
C ALA A 507 -4.04 -19.62 4.32
N ALA A 508 -5.35 -19.79 4.12
CA ALA A 508 -6.27 -18.72 3.75
C ALA A 508 -6.39 -17.63 4.83
N ASP A 509 -6.37 -18.01 6.11
CA ASP A 509 -6.37 -17.08 7.24
C ASP A 509 -5.14 -16.15 7.22
N HIS A 510 -4.02 -16.64 6.69
CA HIS A 510 -2.78 -15.89 6.49
C HIS A 510 -2.65 -15.27 5.08
N GLY A 511 -3.70 -15.39 4.26
CA GLY A 511 -3.81 -14.80 2.93
C GLY A 511 -3.19 -15.60 1.79
N LEU A 512 -2.94 -16.89 2.01
CA LEU A 512 -2.54 -17.85 0.99
C LEU A 512 -3.73 -18.75 0.63
N PHE A 513 -4.35 -18.47 -0.50
CA PHE A 513 -5.49 -19.20 -1.04
C PHE A 513 -5.03 -20.26 -2.02
N VAL A 514 -4.90 -21.47 -1.53
CA VAL A 514 -4.52 -22.62 -2.36
C VAL A 514 -5.77 -23.18 -3.06
N VAL A 515 -5.68 -23.41 -4.37
CA VAL A 515 -6.80 -23.81 -5.21
C VAL A 515 -7.32 -25.21 -4.80
N PRO A 516 -8.52 -25.34 -4.22
CA PRO A 516 -8.99 -26.59 -3.62
C PRO A 516 -9.25 -27.71 -4.64
N CYS A 517 -9.47 -27.35 -5.91
CA CYS A 517 -9.66 -28.28 -7.02
C CYS A 517 -8.35 -28.65 -7.75
N GLY A 518 -7.19 -28.21 -7.24
CA GLY A 518 -5.89 -28.55 -7.81
C GLY A 518 -5.22 -27.37 -8.49
N GLU A 519 -5.68 -27.03 -9.68
CA GLU A 519 -5.15 -25.93 -10.50
C GLU A 519 -6.30 -25.19 -11.20
N LEU A 520 -5.96 -24.09 -11.88
CA LEU A 520 -6.90 -23.23 -12.60
C LEU A 520 -7.84 -24.01 -13.54
N GLU A 521 -7.28 -24.96 -14.29
CA GLU A 521 -7.96 -25.74 -15.31
C GLU A 521 -9.07 -26.62 -14.73
N SER A 522 -9.01 -26.93 -13.44
CA SER A 522 -10.03 -27.73 -12.75
C SER A 522 -11.32 -26.97 -12.48
N TRP A 523 -11.34 -25.64 -12.57
CA TRP A 523 -12.56 -24.86 -12.41
C TRP A 523 -13.55 -25.02 -13.57
N VAL A 524 -13.07 -25.40 -14.76
CA VAL A 524 -13.88 -25.54 -15.98
C VAL A 524 -13.64 -26.93 -16.59
N PRO A 525 -14.29 -27.99 -16.07
CA PRO A 525 -14.07 -29.36 -16.51
C PRO A 525 -14.49 -29.62 -17.97
N ASP A 526 -15.41 -28.80 -18.52
CA ASP A 526 -15.88 -28.89 -19.90
C ASP A 526 -14.80 -28.49 -20.93
N VAL A 527 -13.75 -27.79 -20.51
CA VAL A 527 -12.63 -27.40 -21.38
C VAL A 527 -11.46 -28.37 -21.16
N PRO A 528 -10.97 -29.07 -22.20
CA PRO A 528 -9.90 -30.05 -22.07
C PRO A 528 -8.60 -29.45 -21.48
N ARG A 529 -8.00 -30.19 -20.54
CA ARG A 529 -6.70 -29.88 -19.93
C ARG A 529 -5.57 -30.13 -20.92
N GLY A 530 -5.29 -29.11 -21.72
CA GLY A 530 -4.22 -29.08 -22.71
C GLY A 530 -3.10 -28.14 -22.29
N LYS A 531 -2.48 -27.45 -23.26
CA LYS A 531 -1.57 -26.34 -22.94
C LYS A 531 -2.36 -25.21 -22.28
N LYS A 532 -1.87 -24.68 -21.15
CA LYS A 532 -2.50 -23.57 -20.40
C LYS A 532 -2.96 -22.39 -21.27
N ALA A 533 -2.14 -22.01 -22.26
CA ALA A 533 -2.48 -20.94 -23.20
C ALA A 533 -3.68 -21.28 -24.11
N GLU A 534 -3.84 -22.53 -24.54
CA GLU A 534 -4.97 -22.98 -25.35
C GLU A 534 -6.25 -23.10 -24.51
N TRP A 535 -6.13 -23.62 -23.28
CA TRP A 535 -7.23 -23.67 -22.33
C TRP A 535 -7.76 -22.26 -22.03
N SER A 536 -6.87 -21.32 -21.70
CA SER A 536 -7.23 -19.94 -21.40
C SER A 536 -7.96 -19.28 -22.58
N ARG A 537 -7.44 -19.44 -23.81
CA ARG A 537 -8.11 -18.90 -25.02
C ARG A 537 -9.54 -19.43 -25.18
N LYS A 538 -9.76 -20.73 -24.98
CA LYS A 538 -11.12 -21.32 -25.08
C LYS A 538 -12.05 -20.80 -23.99
N VAL A 539 -11.58 -20.76 -22.75
CA VAL A 539 -12.34 -20.24 -21.60
C VAL A 539 -12.82 -18.81 -21.83
N PHE A 540 -11.96 -17.95 -22.38
CA PHE A 540 -12.34 -16.58 -22.72
C PHE A 540 -13.23 -16.48 -23.96
N ALA A 541 -12.93 -17.22 -25.02
CA ALA A 541 -13.73 -17.20 -26.27
C ALA A 541 -15.17 -17.70 -26.06
N GLU A 542 -15.34 -18.70 -25.19
CA GLU A 542 -16.64 -19.33 -24.91
C GLU A 542 -17.35 -18.71 -23.68
N GLY A 543 -16.70 -17.76 -22.99
CA GLY A 543 -17.31 -17.02 -21.88
C GLY A 543 -17.48 -17.80 -20.57
N TRP A 544 -16.70 -18.86 -20.35
CA TRP A 544 -16.79 -19.70 -19.15
C TRP A 544 -16.48 -18.94 -17.86
N TYR A 545 -15.58 -17.95 -17.91
CA TYR A 545 -15.26 -17.07 -16.77
C TYR A 545 -16.48 -16.26 -16.26
N ALA A 546 -17.46 -16.00 -17.13
CA ALA A 546 -18.66 -15.22 -16.79
C ALA A 546 -19.73 -16.06 -16.09
N LYS A 547 -19.54 -17.39 -16.02
CA LYS A 547 -20.45 -18.34 -15.36
C LYS A 547 -19.67 -19.14 -14.31
N PRO A 548 -19.11 -18.49 -13.28
CA PRO A 548 -18.34 -19.19 -12.27
C PRO A 548 -19.22 -20.22 -11.54
N SER A 549 -18.68 -21.41 -11.29
CA SER A 549 -19.34 -22.42 -10.47
C SER A 549 -19.57 -21.89 -9.05
N SER A 550 -20.48 -22.52 -8.30
CA SER A 550 -20.73 -22.14 -6.89
C SER A 550 -19.48 -22.25 -6.03
N GLU A 551 -18.60 -23.22 -6.32
CA GLU A 551 -17.32 -23.40 -5.62
C GLU A 551 -16.32 -22.29 -5.96
N LEU A 552 -16.19 -21.92 -7.24
CA LEU A 552 -15.32 -20.81 -7.66
C LEU A 552 -15.82 -19.47 -7.09
N LYS A 553 -17.14 -19.27 -7.04
CA LYS A 553 -17.73 -18.09 -6.43
C LYS A 553 -17.42 -18.02 -4.93
N ALA A 554 -17.62 -19.11 -4.19
CA ALA A 554 -17.29 -19.17 -2.76
C ALA A 554 -15.79 -18.93 -2.50
N PHE A 555 -14.91 -19.42 -3.38
CA PHE A 555 -13.47 -19.16 -3.33
C PHE A 555 -13.13 -17.68 -3.58
N CYS A 556 -13.75 -17.03 -4.57
CA CYS A 556 -13.57 -15.60 -4.81
C CYS A 556 -14.11 -14.75 -3.63
N ASP A 557 -15.26 -15.13 -3.08
CA ASP A 557 -15.89 -14.44 -1.95
C ASP A 557 -15.05 -14.54 -0.67
N SER A 558 -14.39 -15.67 -0.41
CA SER A 558 -13.50 -15.82 0.74
C SER A 558 -12.25 -14.91 0.63
N ILE A 559 -11.69 -14.77 -0.58
CA ILE A 559 -10.60 -13.82 -0.86
C ILE A 559 -11.09 -12.38 -0.69
N ARG A 560 -12.29 -12.04 -1.20
CA ARG A 560 -12.87 -10.70 -1.01
C ARG A 560 -13.07 -10.39 0.48
N ALA A 561 -13.58 -11.34 1.25
CA ALA A 561 -13.75 -11.21 2.69
C ALA A 561 -12.40 -10.97 3.38
N TYR A 562 -11.40 -11.79 3.08
CA TYR A 562 -10.04 -11.62 3.57
C TYR A 562 -9.47 -10.23 3.25
N LEU A 563 -9.64 -9.75 2.02
CA LEU A 563 -9.11 -8.44 1.62
C LEU A 563 -9.89 -7.25 2.21
N LYS A 564 -11.19 -7.43 2.50
CA LYS A 564 -12.04 -6.42 3.16
C LYS A 564 -11.75 -6.28 4.64
N HIS A 565 -11.58 -7.41 5.31
CA HIS A 565 -11.35 -7.46 6.76
C HIS A 565 -9.85 -7.43 7.09
N GLY A 566 -9.00 -7.65 6.08
CA GLY A 566 -7.54 -7.83 6.18
C GLY A 566 -7.19 -9.13 6.91
N VAL A 567 -5.96 -9.62 6.69
CA VAL A 567 -5.17 -9.93 7.88
C VAL A 567 -5.01 -8.59 8.57
N ALA A 568 -5.91 -8.29 9.50
CA ALA A 568 -5.50 -8.17 10.88
C ALA A 568 -3.98 -8.11 11.02
N ASP A 569 -3.39 -6.95 10.69
CA ASP A 569 -1.97 -6.68 10.89
C ASP A 569 -1.60 -7.28 12.26
N PRO A 570 -0.64 -8.23 12.37
CA PRO A 570 -0.36 -8.91 13.62
C PRO A 570 -0.05 -7.93 14.76
N THR A 571 0.41 -6.73 14.43
CA THR A 571 0.63 -5.63 15.39
C THR A 571 -0.65 -4.86 15.78
N ARG A 572 -1.73 -4.99 15.00
CA ARG A 572 -3.00 -4.26 15.17
C ARG A 572 -4.12 -5.12 15.77
N THR A 573 -4.12 -6.45 15.61
CA THR A 573 -5.17 -7.33 16.16
C THR A 573 -4.92 -7.84 17.57
N GLY A 574 -3.69 -7.77 18.07
CA GLY A 574 -3.41 -8.12 19.47
C GLY A 574 -3.79 -7.03 20.47
N ALA A 575 -3.98 -5.76 20.08
CA ALA A 575 -4.07 -4.67 21.05
C ALA A 575 -5.26 -4.80 22.03
N GLN A 576 -6.44 -5.18 21.53
CA GLN A 576 -7.60 -5.46 22.38
C GLN A 576 -7.38 -6.77 23.16
N ALA A 577 -6.99 -7.84 22.46
CA ALA A 577 -6.79 -9.17 23.05
C ALA A 577 -5.72 -9.22 24.15
N LEU A 578 -4.65 -8.43 24.04
CA LEU A 578 -3.59 -8.30 25.04
C LEU A 578 -4.09 -7.68 26.35
N LYS A 579 -5.11 -6.81 26.26
CA LYS A 579 -5.77 -6.16 27.39
C LYS A 579 -6.89 -7.03 28.02
N VAL A 580 -7.15 -8.23 27.50
CA VAL A 580 -8.05 -9.20 28.12
C VAL A 580 -7.24 -10.10 29.04
N THR A 581 -7.50 -10.06 30.35
CA THR A 581 -6.78 -10.85 31.35
C THR A 581 -7.72 -11.86 32.00
N SER A 582 -7.14 -12.86 32.67
CA SER A 582 -7.91 -13.89 33.35
C SER A 582 -7.19 -14.35 34.60
N ARG A 583 -7.93 -14.65 35.66
CA ARG A 583 -7.38 -15.13 36.93
C ARG A 583 -8.24 -16.24 37.53
N LEU A 584 -7.60 -17.08 38.32
CA LEU A 584 -8.26 -18.04 39.22
C LEU A 584 -8.19 -17.48 40.63
N ASP A 585 -9.33 -17.31 41.28
CA ASP A 585 -9.41 -17.01 42.71
C ASP A 585 -9.86 -18.25 43.51
N HIS A 586 -10.03 -18.11 44.83
CA HIS A 586 -10.35 -19.23 45.71
C HIS A 586 -11.69 -19.93 45.42
N ALA A 587 -12.58 -19.34 44.60
CA ALA A 587 -13.89 -19.90 44.27
C ALA A 587 -14.33 -19.72 42.80
N HIS A 588 -13.67 -18.86 42.03
CA HIS A 588 -14.11 -18.47 40.67
C HIS A 588 -12.95 -18.41 39.67
N ALA A 589 -13.29 -18.72 38.43
CA ALA A 589 -12.55 -18.35 37.24
C ALA A 589 -13.07 -17.00 36.73
N VAL A 590 -12.21 -15.98 36.67
CA VAL A 590 -12.61 -14.60 36.32
C VAL A 590 -11.89 -14.14 35.06
N VAL A 591 -12.64 -13.56 34.12
CA VAL A 591 -12.13 -12.92 32.91
C VAL A 591 -12.42 -11.43 32.98
N ILE A 592 -11.44 -10.59 32.68
CA ILE A 592 -11.52 -9.13 32.80
C ILE A 592 -11.24 -8.50 31.44
N ASN A 593 -12.15 -7.66 30.94
CA ASN A 593 -11.90 -6.86 29.75
C ASN A 593 -11.27 -5.51 30.15
N SER A 594 -9.94 -5.41 30.14
CA SER A 594 -9.24 -4.12 30.41
C SER A 594 -9.04 -3.28 29.14
N SER A 595 -9.74 -3.59 28.05
CA SER A 595 -9.65 -2.84 26.79
C SER A 595 -10.69 -1.71 26.72
N ASP A 596 -10.49 -0.78 25.79
CA ASP A 596 -11.39 0.37 25.59
C ASP A 596 -12.64 0.01 24.77
N ASP A 597 -12.71 -1.24 24.26
CA ASP A 597 -13.78 -1.76 23.41
C ASP A 597 -14.44 -3.00 24.04
N PRO A 598 -15.74 -3.24 23.82
CA PRO A 598 -16.41 -4.42 24.34
C PRO A 598 -15.94 -5.72 23.66
N LEU A 599 -15.94 -6.82 24.42
CA LEU A 599 -15.88 -8.17 23.85
C LEU A 599 -17.30 -8.59 23.49
N THR A 600 -17.46 -9.27 22.35
CA THR A 600 -18.77 -9.65 21.81
C THR A 600 -19.14 -11.11 22.10
N ALA A 601 -18.25 -11.85 22.76
CA ALA A 601 -18.48 -13.15 23.36
C ALA A 601 -17.30 -13.51 24.28
N VAL A 602 -17.54 -14.12 25.44
CA VAL A 602 -16.49 -14.69 26.31
C VAL A 602 -16.90 -16.07 26.78
N ARG A 603 -15.96 -17.01 26.78
CA ARG A 603 -16.15 -18.44 27.07
C ARG A 603 -15.04 -18.93 27.99
N VAL A 604 -15.41 -19.49 29.15
CA VAL A 604 -14.45 -20.11 30.07
C VAL A 604 -14.46 -21.61 29.84
N ILE A 605 -13.30 -22.17 29.47
CA ILE A 605 -13.24 -23.55 28.95
C ILE A 605 -12.86 -24.54 30.05
N ARG A 606 -11.70 -24.33 30.69
CA ARG A 606 -11.14 -25.23 31.71
C ARG A 606 -10.10 -24.52 32.56
N ALA A 607 -9.94 -25.00 33.79
CA ALA A 607 -8.79 -24.69 34.63
C ALA A 607 -7.82 -25.88 34.64
N THR A 608 -6.52 -25.61 34.63
CA THR A 608 -5.47 -26.61 34.78
C THR A 608 -4.59 -26.24 35.97
N TYR A 609 -4.14 -27.23 36.73
CA TYR A 609 -3.27 -27.05 37.89
C TYR A 609 -2.47 -28.32 38.18
N THR A 610 -1.33 -28.18 38.84
CA THR A 610 -0.49 -29.30 39.32
C THR A 610 -0.75 -29.52 40.80
N ASP A 611 -1.12 -30.74 41.18
CA ASP A 611 -1.34 -31.14 42.58
C ASP A 611 -0.57 -32.44 42.86
N GLN A 612 0.25 -32.44 43.93
CA GLN A 612 1.13 -33.57 44.30
C GLN A 612 1.96 -34.13 43.13
N GLY A 613 2.43 -33.24 42.22
CA GLY A 613 3.21 -33.61 41.04
C GLY A 613 2.41 -34.20 39.88
N ARG A 614 1.07 -34.21 39.94
CA ARG A 614 0.19 -34.64 38.85
C ARG A 614 -0.54 -33.44 38.25
N HIS A 615 -0.52 -33.34 36.92
CA HIS A 615 -1.31 -32.36 36.19
C HIS A 615 -2.79 -32.74 36.22
N ARG A 616 -3.65 -31.80 36.61
CA ARG A 616 -5.11 -31.97 36.72
C ARG A 616 -5.80 -30.98 35.80
N ILE A 617 -6.94 -31.41 35.25
CA ILE A 617 -7.78 -30.61 34.38
C ILE A 617 -9.18 -30.59 34.98
N GLN A 618 -9.71 -29.40 35.22
CA GLN A 618 -11.08 -29.19 35.63
C GLN A 618 -11.86 -28.58 34.45
N PRO A 619 -12.72 -29.37 33.76
CA PRO A 619 -13.59 -28.82 32.73
C PRO A 619 -14.60 -27.86 33.36
N LEU A 620 -14.68 -26.65 32.82
CA LEU A 620 -15.65 -25.64 33.25
C LEU A 620 -16.77 -25.47 32.22
N TRP A 621 -16.67 -26.14 31.06
CA TRP A 621 -17.58 -25.95 29.94
C TRP A 621 -18.93 -26.71 30.03
N ASP A 622 -19.22 -27.57 31.03
CA ASP A 622 -20.46 -28.42 31.10
C ASP A 622 -21.38 -28.32 32.36
N THR A 623 -21.19 -27.35 33.28
CA THR A 623 -22.15 -27.03 34.37
C THR A 623 -23.45 -26.27 33.96
N PRO A 624 -24.54 -26.29 34.77
CA PRO A 624 -25.85 -25.73 34.42
C PRO A 624 -25.95 -24.21 34.34
N GLU A 625 -25.02 -23.45 34.95
CA GLU A 625 -24.94 -22.00 34.78
C GLU A 625 -24.19 -21.67 33.47
N SER A 626 -24.88 -21.24 32.43
CA SER A 626 -24.32 -21.12 31.08
C SER A 626 -23.08 -20.19 30.98
N LYS A 627 -21.91 -20.81 30.76
CA LYS A 627 -20.53 -20.26 30.75
C LYS A 627 -20.13 -19.37 29.57
N THR A 628 -21.08 -18.68 28.97
CA THR A 628 -20.79 -17.73 27.89
C THR A 628 -21.35 -16.37 28.25
N CYS A 629 -20.49 -15.37 28.40
CA CYS A 629 -20.92 -13.98 28.40
C CYS A 629 -21.15 -13.55 26.95
N GLY A 630 -22.28 -12.88 26.68
CA GLY A 630 -22.53 -12.26 25.38
C GLY A 630 -21.58 -11.07 25.20
N ASP A 631 -22.06 -9.87 25.49
CA ASP A 631 -21.21 -8.69 25.48
C ASP A 631 -20.58 -8.46 26.86
N LEU A 632 -19.25 -8.29 26.92
CA LEU A 632 -18.50 -7.90 28.12
C LEU A 632 -17.86 -6.52 27.88
N GLY A 633 -18.37 -5.49 28.55
CA GLY A 633 -17.98 -4.10 28.37
C GLY A 633 -16.57 -3.76 28.87
N PRO A 634 -16.03 -2.59 28.51
CA PRO A 634 -14.77 -2.07 29.06
C PRO A 634 -14.79 -1.99 30.59
N GLY A 635 -13.81 -2.63 31.23
CA GLY A 635 -13.66 -2.68 32.69
C GLY A 635 -14.55 -3.69 33.40
N GLU A 636 -15.38 -4.46 32.68
CA GLU A 636 -16.28 -5.46 33.27
C GLU A 636 -15.58 -6.81 33.48
N GLU A 637 -16.08 -7.57 34.46
CA GLU A 637 -15.61 -8.91 34.80
C GLU A 637 -16.70 -9.96 34.53
N PHE A 638 -16.28 -11.12 34.02
CA PHE A 638 -17.11 -12.31 33.88
C PHE A 638 -16.56 -13.45 34.73
N SER A 639 -17.35 -13.93 35.68
CA SER A 639 -16.94 -14.93 36.67
C SER A 639 -17.74 -16.22 36.54
N VAL A 640 -17.04 -17.35 36.59
CA VAL A 640 -17.63 -18.70 36.57
C VAL A 640 -17.19 -19.44 37.85
N PRO A 641 -18.12 -19.99 38.65
CA PRO A 641 -17.76 -20.73 39.86
C PRO A 641 -17.00 -22.01 39.49
N LEU A 642 -15.97 -22.33 40.27
CA LEU A 642 -15.27 -23.60 40.17
C LEU A 642 -16.10 -24.71 40.86
N THR A 643 -15.88 -25.97 40.53
CA THR A 643 -16.52 -27.11 41.23
C THR A 643 -15.78 -27.41 42.52
N LEU A 644 -16.53 -27.61 43.63
CA LEU A 644 -15.96 -27.93 44.94
C LEU A 644 -15.24 -29.29 44.89
N LEU A 645 -13.96 -29.31 45.26
CA LEU A 645 -13.19 -30.54 45.43
C LEU A 645 -13.18 -30.91 46.92
N SER A 646 -13.49 -32.16 47.24
CA SER A 646 -13.29 -32.74 48.57
C SER A 646 -12.14 -33.71 48.49
N ASP A 647 -11.13 -33.53 49.33
CA ASP A 647 -9.97 -34.44 49.41
C ASP A 647 -10.21 -35.64 50.33
N GLY A 648 -11.39 -35.72 50.96
CA GLY A 648 -11.73 -36.78 51.93
C GLY A 648 -11.02 -36.66 53.28
N TYR A 649 -10.17 -35.65 53.50
CA TYR A 649 -9.39 -35.42 54.72
C TYR A 649 -9.75 -34.11 55.43
N GLY A 650 -10.92 -33.53 55.12
CA GLY A 650 -11.47 -32.35 55.78
C GLY A 650 -11.15 -31.02 55.10
N TYR A 651 -10.58 -31.04 53.88
CA TYR A 651 -10.53 -29.86 53.03
C TYR A 651 -11.71 -29.85 52.06
N GLU A 652 -12.51 -28.78 52.13
CA GLU A 652 -13.48 -28.40 51.11
C GLU A 652 -12.98 -27.11 50.46
N GLY A 653 -12.56 -27.20 49.21
CA GLY A 653 -12.06 -26.04 48.47
C GLY A 653 -12.04 -26.30 46.98
N PHE A 654 -11.98 -25.23 46.20
CA PHE A 654 -12.15 -25.32 44.75
C PHE A 654 -10.85 -25.64 44.00
N LEU A 655 -9.71 -25.42 44.65
CA LEU A 655 -8.38 -25.87 44.24
C LEU A 655 -7.66 -26.44 45.47
N PRO A 656 -6.82 -27.48 45.34
CA PRO A 656 -6.00 -27.97 46.45
C PRO A 656 -5.11 -26.87 47.03
N ARG A 657 -4.88 -26.86 48.36
CA ARG A 657 -4.06 -25.82 49.02
C ARG A 657 -2.62 -25.72 48.49
N GLU A 658 -2.09 -26.83 47.98
CA GLU A 658 -0.72 -26.93 47.45
C GLU A 658 -0.66 -26.87 45.92
N ALA A 659 -1.75 -26.48 45.25
CA ALA A 659 -1.81 -26.44 43.79
C ALA A 659 -0.84 -25.40 43.19
N THR A 660 -0.01 -25.85 42.25
CA THR A 660 0.96 -25.03 41.50
C THR A 660 0.60 -25.01 40.01
N ASP A 661 1.27 -24.17 39.20
CA ASP A 661 1.06 -24.07 37.74
C ASP A 661 -0.40 -23.87 37.29
N GLN A 662 -1.11 -23.00 38.00
CA GLN A 662 -2.52 -22.73 37.73
C GLN A 662 -2.68 -21.92 36.43
N ALA A 663 -3.51 -22.39 35.52
CA ALA A 663 -3.84 -21.67 34.29
C ALA A 663 -5.31 -21.82 33.91
N LEU A 664 -5.89 -20.72 33.44
CA LEU A 664 -7.27 -20.67 32.94
C LEU A 664 -7.25 -20.60 31.42
N THR A 665 -7.98 -21.49 30.74
CA THR A 665 -8.18 -21.42 29.29
C THR A 665 -9.47 -20.67 28.99
N VAL A 666 -9.36 -19.55 28.29
CA VAL A 666 -10.48 -18.67 27.94
C VAL A 666 -10.52 -18.47 26.43
N HIS A 667 -11.71 -18.55 25.85
CA HIS A 667 -11.95 -18.11 24.48
C HIS A 667 -12.78 -16.84 24.48
N PHE A 668 -12.44 -15.84 23.67
CA PHE A 668 -13.21 -14.60 23.59
C PHE A 668 -13.24 -14.04 22.18
N ARG A 669 -14.28 -13.30 21.83
CA ARG A 669 -14.45 -12.64 20.55
C ARG A 669 -14.29 -11.14 20.73
N ASP A 670 -13.35 -10.57 20.00
CA ASP A 670 -13.08 -9.13 20.04
C ASP A 670 -14.20 -8.32 19.37
N GLN A 671 -14.10 -6.99 19.41
CA GLN A 671 -15.10 -6.11 18.78
C GLN A 671 -15.10 -6.22 17.25
N ALA A 672 -13.98 -6.66 16.66
CA ALA A 672 -13.83 -6.90 15.23
C ALA A 672 -14.43 -8.25 14.78
N GLY A 673 -14.88 -9.08 15.71
CA GLY A 673 -15.52 -10.37 15.45
C GLY A 673 -14.54 -11.54 15.35
N LEU A 674 -13.26 -11.36 15.70
CA LEU A 674 -12.26 -12.41 15.70
C LEU A 674 -12.23 -13.13 17.05
N TRP A 675 -12.11 -14.45 17.01
CA TRP A 675 -11.97 -15.26 18.21
C TRP A 675 -10.51 -15.40 18.62
N TRP A 676 -10.29 -15.47 19.92
CA TRP A 676 -8.99 -15.57 20.56
C TRP A 676 -9.04 -16.62 21.67
N GLU A 677 -7.91 -17.27 21.91
CA GLU A 677 -7.64 -18.17 23.02
C GLU A 677 -6.53 -17.57 23.88
N ARG A 678 -6.74 -17.55 25.20
CA ARG A 678 -5.70 -17.22 26.17
C ARG A 678 -5.61 -18.31 27.22
N ILE A 679 -4.39 -18.67 27.60
CA ILE A 679 -4.09 -19.68 28.62
C ILE A 679 -3.29 -19.00 29.73
N GLY A 680 -3.92 -18.77 30.88
CA GLY A 680 -3.35 -18.01 32.00
C GLY A 680 -2.84 -16.64 31.56
N ASP A 681 -1.62 -16.29 31.97
CA ASP A 681 -0.98 -15.01 31.61
C ASP A 681 -0.31 -15.04 30.24
N GLY A 682 -0.35 -16.16 29.51
CA GLY A 682 0.26 -16.31 28.19
C GLY A 682 -0.29 -15.33 27.13
N HIS A 683 0.44 -15.20 26.03
CA HIS A 683 0.00 -14.38 24.90
C HIS A 683 -1.28 -14.95 24.27
N PRO A 684 -2.29 -14.12 23.96
CA PRO A 684 -3.52 -14.57 23.29
C PRO A 684 -3.22 -15.02 21.86
N ALA A 685 -3.78 -16.16 21.46
CA ALA A 685 -3.63 -16.76 20.15
C ALA A 685 -4.97 -16.70 19.39
N PRO A 686 -5.01 -16.33 18.10
CA PRO A 686 -6.26 -16.28 17.34
C PRO A 686 -6.86 -17.68 17.12
N LEU A 687 -8.19 -17.75 17.05
CA LEU A 687 -9.01 -18.93 16.71
C LEU A 687 -9.86 -18.64 15.45
N PRO A 688 -9.29 -18.73 14.25
CA PRO A 688 -9.94 -18.23 13.01
C PRO A 688 -11.25 -18.94 12.66
N SER A 689 -11.37 -20.23 12.97
CA SER A 689 -12.58 -21.03 12.79
C SER A 689 -13.65 -20.81 13.86
N GLY A 690 -13.38 -19.93 14.83
CA GLY A 690 -14.08 -19.89 16.10
C GLY A 690 -13.76 -21.10 17.00
N PRO A 691 -14.19 -21.05 18.26
CA PRO A 691 -14.01 -22.14 19.22
C PRO A 691 -14.82 -23.36 18.81
N SER A 692 -14.15 -24.51 18.67
CA SER A 692 -14.81 -25.82 18.56
C SER A 692 -15.56 -26.18 19.85
N ALA A 693 -16.57 -27.05 19.76
CA ALA A 693 -17.21 -27.61 20.95
C ALA A 693 -16.14 -28.36 21.79
N PRO A 694 -15.96 -28.03 23.07
CA PRO A 694 -15.02 -28.71 23.95
C PRO A 694 -15.37 -30.19 24.10
N ASP A 695 -14.33 -31.02 24.21
CA ASP A 695 -14.49 -32.45 24.50
C ASP A 695 -15.13 -32.62 25.89
N PRO A 696 -16.29 -33.31 26.01
CA PRO A 696 -16.93 -33.54 27.30
C PRO A 696 -16.10 -34.42 28.26
N ALA A 697 -15.04 -35.10 27.78
CA ALA A 697 -14.14 -35.89 28.62
C ALA A 697 -12.65 -35.56 28.30
N PRO A 698 -12.10 -34.44 28.81
CA PRO A 698 -10.78 -33.93 28.43
C PRO A 698 -9.59 -34.66 29.07
N GLU A 699 -9.76 -35.92 29.51
CA GLU A 699 -8.73 -36.70 30.22
C GLU A 699 -7.53 -37.10 29.35
#